data_AF-A0AAU2CFW8-F1
#
_entry.id   AF-A0AAU2CFW8-F1
#
_cell.length_a   1.000
_cell.length_b   1.000
_cell.length_c   1.000
_cell.angle_alpha   90.00
_cell.angle_beta   90.00
_cell.angle_gamma   90.00
#
_symmetry.space_group_name_H-M   'P 1'
#
loop_
_entity.id
_entity.type
_entity.pdbx_description
1 polymer ?
#
loop_
_entity_poly.entity_id
_entity_poly.type
_entity_poly.pdbx_seq_one_letter_code
_entity_poly.pdbx_strand_id
1 'polypeptide(L)'
;MASQTTPPTPDSPAHPEQPPFSRRHFLGTASALAAGVIATGAAGRAQAATGTPRAEPVELSRAHWIWYPEDNPGTDAPTGHRYFRTAFTVAEGEVTDAQLVVTGDDTVDVWLNGTPLAGSPRVARSWRNALYVDLRSAVTTGSNTIALASRNQGGSAGVIGRLRVVTAGGTTDVVTDGSWVAGKAVSSGWEQPGSGVEGWPAARDLGAYGAAPWYAEVAAPDLAAPSPLSVDACTVERRASPLGVDAAHPRFGWVLDSTEQQQRQGGYRIQVSSTARGSGDLWDSGRVPSDRQIDIAYAGKPLRSLTRYFWRMRVWDVQGRASSWSKPQWFETGLLSAADEWSAAFIGRPPGPDLSGATWIWYPEGDPAAGVPAATRFFRRTFGLTDVPAVATLIVTGDDTADVWVNGAPVSTSRRVTDSWKSAALVDVTAHLRSGDNTIAVASRNTSQSPAGVIAKLLVPDGPTVVTDGSWKAHQDAPSGWEDPGYDDGDWPAARAVASYGGGPWGSGVRVVGPAPLLRKSFTVRGRVASARLLTTALGLHETRLNGAKVGDGVLAPGWTDYTKRVQYKVFDVTAHVRRGANALGAWLGNGWFSGSLGFAGNQRYGTQPFYAAQLLITFTDGSTQLVTTDSSWKTGTGAITADDLYHGETYDARLHTEGWDSAGFDDRDWAAVVVHAGPTPPLVAQVDNGVTVQHEFRSVSITQPRPGVWIFDLGQNFTGWNRIAVRGDAGTTVTVRHGEVLNPDGTLYTTNLRAAQATDCFTLAGTGSVETYEPRFTVHGYRYVELSGLPSDFRPGDTTVVGRAVWTDAGQPGTFSTSDTLINKLQHNIVWGERSNMLSIPTDCPQRDERLGWTGDIAAFCATSAFNLDTHALLTKFVDDLTDAQQANGAFTDVAPAVIAGSGTAGWGDAGTIIPFTLWQRFGDLTVVDKHFTAMTKWVDYLRDTSGSDLIRDQQTFGDWLNVDDNTAQDLICTAYFAWSARLVSRMAAATGRSAQATAYGQLADRVAAAFRTRFVTDDGTVRDNTQTGYVLALAFELLPSSLVRPAADKLAAKVAATDGHLSVGFLGVENLLPVLADHGHVETAYRILLQRGFPGWGYMIDQGATTIWERWDGIRPDGSFNDPGMNSFNHYGLGSVGDFLYRQVGGLGPAGPGYASLRIAPRPGGGLTSAVSTYATPYGSASSSWSVSGNRLKLHVTVPVSTFATVTVPTPRPESVVAPAQAVPAGPANYHLPAGHYTFTAAA
;
A
#
# COMPACT_ATOMS: atom_id res chain seq x y z
N MET A 1 53.85 -34.85 -55.50
CA MET A 1 53.83 -36.31 -55.22
C MET A 1 52.67 -36.52 -54.26
N ALA A 2 51.45 -36.70 -54.81
CA ALA A 2 50.77 -37.99 -55.03
C ALA A 2 50.42 -38.64 -53.67
N SER A 3 49.17 -38.85 -53.23
CA SER A 3 47.89 -39.18 -53.90
C SER A 3 46.69 -38.77 -53.00
N GLN A 4 45.68 -38.04 -53.48
CA GLN A 4 44.37 -38.50 -54.00
C GLN A 4 43.65 -39.61 -53.20
N THR A 5 42.48 -39.31 -52.60
CA THR A 5 41.11 -39.71 -53.05
C THR A 5 40.01 -39.21 -52.08
N THR A 6 38.75 -39.23 -52.54
CA THR A 6 37.61 -38.29 -52.36
C THR A 6 36.48 -38.81 -51.39
N PRO A 7 35.28 -38.16 -51.22
CA PRO A 7 34.52 -37.96 -49.94
C PRO A 7 33.28 -38.90 -49.77
N PRO A 8 32.41 -38.79 -48.71
CA PRO A 8 31.31 -37.79 -48.59
C PRO A 8 30.88 -37.38 -47.13
N THR A 9 29.94 -36.41 -47.06
CA THR A 9 29.16 -35.79 -45.94
C THR A 9 28.36 -36.75 -45.01
N PRO A 10 27.55 -36.26 -44.03
CA PRO A 10 27.80 -35.44 -42.82
C PRO A 10 27.28 -36.15 -41.54
N ASP A 11 27.79 -35.86 -40.33
CA ASP A 11 27.15 -36.32 -39.08
C ASP A 11 27.30 -35.30 -37.93
N SER A 12 26.16 -34.97 -37.31
CA SER A 12 26.05 -34.39 -35.96
C SER A 12 26.34 -35.50 -34.92
N PRO A 13 26.83 -35.23 -33.69
CA PRO A 13 25.93 -34.77 -32.61
C PRO A 13 26.60 -33.99 -31.45
N ALA A 14 25.81 -33.19 -30.73
CA ALA A 14 25.75 -33.13 -29.25
C ALA A 14 24.85 -31.96 -28.82
N HIS A 15 23.66 -32.28 -28.33
CA HIS A 15 22.74 -31.34 -27.69
C HIS A 15 23.28 -30.92 -26.32
N PRO A 16 23.36 -29.61 -26.00
CA PRO A 16 23.55 -29.16 -24.63
C PRO A 16 22.20 -29.12 -23.89
N GLU A 17 22.27 -29.48 -22.61
CA GLU A 17 21.20 -29.46 -21.62
C GLU A 17 20.51 -28.07 -21.52
N GLN A 18 19.19 -28.10 -21.29
CA GLN A 18 18.31 -26.92 -21.25
C GLN A 18 18.48 -26.08 -19.96
N PRO A 19 18.18 -24.75 -19.99
CA PRO A 19 18.56 -23.79 -18.95
C PRO A 19 17.55 -23.66 -17.78
N PRO A 20 17.97 -23.07 -16.64
CA PRO A 20 17.17 -22.94 -15.41
C PRO A 20 16.10 -21.82 -15.45
N PHE A 21 15.03 -22.05 -14.68
CA PHE A 21 13.76 -21.31 -14.63
C PHE A 21 13.82 -19.98 -13.84
N SER A 22 13.96 -18.86 -14.55
CA SER A 22 13.65 -17.51 -14.03
C SER A 22 12.20 -17.09 -14.33
N ARG A 23 11.84 -15.82 -14.11
CA ARG A 23 10.51 -15.18 -14.38
C ARG A 23 9.83 -15.52 -15.72
N ARG A 24 10.41 -16.35 -16.60
CA ARG A 24 9.79 -17.03 -17.77
C ARG A 24 8.35 -17.52 -17.57
N HIS A 25 7.88 -17.82 -16.37
CA HIS A 25 6.49 -18.25 -16.15
C HIS A 25 5.48 -17.17 -15.73
N PHE A 26 5.89 -15.92 -15.46
CA PHE A 26 4.99 -14.78 -15.72
C PHE A 26 4.86 -14.52 -17.23
N LEU A 27 5.84 -14.99 -18.01
CA LEU A 27 6.07 -14.57 -19.41
C LEU A 27 5.51 -15.54 -20.45
N GLY A 28 5.35 -16.83 -20.13
CA GLY A 28 4.77 -17.81 -21.04
C GLY A 28 3.29 -17.53 -21.40
N THR A 29 2.54 -16.92 -20.47
CA THR A 29 1.13 -16.56 -20.69
C THR A 29 0.96 -15.15 -21.27
N ALA A 30 1.84 -14.20 -20.96
CA ALA A 30 1.81 -12.85 -21.54
C ALA A 30 2.26 -12.82 -23.02
N SER A 31 3.23 -13.65 -23.42
CA SER A 31 3.62 -13.79 -24.83
C SER A 31 2.64 -14.63 -25.64
N ALA A 32 1.94 -15.60 -25.02
CA ALA A 32 0.81 -16.30 -25.65
C ALA A 32 -0.42 -15.38 -25.83
N LEU A 33 -0.64 -14.43 -24.92
CA LEU A 33 -1.62 -13.35 -25.09
C LEU A 33 -1.26 -12.37 -26.22
N ALA A 34 0.03 -12.24 -26.58
CA ALA A 34 0.48 -11.36 -27.66
C ALA A 34 0.35 -11.99 -29.06
N ALA A 35 0.24 -13.32 -29.18
CA ALA A 35 0.16 -14.02 -30.48
C ALA A 35 -1.25 -14.51 -30.86
N GLY A 36 -2.26 -14.29 -30.01
CA GLY A 36 -3.65 -14.70 -30.23
C GLY A 36 -4.67 -13.57 -30.41
N VAL A 37 -4.24 -12.30 -30.53
CA VAL A 37 -5.14 -11.16 -30.71
C VAL A 37 -5.03 -10.61 -32.13
N ILE A 38 -5.69 -11.28 -33.07
CA ILE A 38 -6.12 -10.69 -34.34
C ILE A 38 -7.59 -11.05 -34.54
N ALA A 39 -8.48 -10.13 -34.13
CA ALA A 39 -9.75 -9.77 -34.77
C ALA A 39 -10.69 -9.05 -33.78
N THR A 40 -10.61 -7.71 -33.79
CA THR A 40 -11.67 -6.71 -33.54
C THR A 40 -12.72 -6.89 -32.43
N GLY A 41 -12.80 -5.91 -31.54
CA GLY A 41 -14.00 -5.60 -30.76
C GLY A 41 -13.84 -4.36 -29.90
N ALA A 42 -14.30 -3.21 -30.41
CA ALA A 42 -14.43 -1.94 -29.69
C ALA A 42 -15.21 -2.09 -28.38
N ALA A 43 -15.15 -1.08 -27.50
CA ALA A 43 -16.01 -0.91 -26.32
C ALA A 43 -17.49 -1.19 -26.65
N GLY A 44 -17.88 -2.46 -26.55
CA GLY A 44 -19.22 -2.94 -26.70
C GLY A 44 -19.92 -2.66 -25.39
N ARG A 45 -20.88 -1.74 -25.42
CA ARG A 45 -21.98 -1.76 -24.45
C ARG A 45 -22.40 -3.22 -24.28
N ALA A 46 -22.38 -3.74 -23.05
CA ALA A 46 -22.97 -5.03 -22.73
C ALA A 46 -24.46 -4.95 -23.09
N GLN A 47 -24.78 -5.31 -24.33
CA GLN A 47 -26.14 -5.41 -24.79
C GLN A 47 -26.68 -6.65 -24.10
N ALA A 48 -27.72 -6.48 -23.29
CA ALA A 48 -28.42 -7.57 -22.63
C ALA A 48 -28.77 -8.62 -23.69
N ALA A 49 -28.10 -9.78 -23.66
CA ALA A 49 -28.51 -10.94 -24.42
C ALA A 49 -29.86 -11.37 -23.85
N THR A 50 -30.93 -10.88 -24.48
CA THR A 50 -32.30 -11.29 -24.20
C THR A 50 -32.41 -12.78 -24.47
N GLY A 51 -32.46 -13.57 -23.40
CA GLY A 51 -33.21 -14.83 -23.31
C GLY A 51 -33.17 -15.76 -24.52
N THR A 52 -32.02 -16.02 -25.13
CA THR A 52 -31.91 -17.12 -26.09
C THR A 52 -32.18 -18.43 -25.34
N PRO A 53 -33.10 -19.29 -25.82
CA PRO A 53 -33.32 -20.60 -25.23
C PRO A 53 -31.99 -21.35 -25.13
N ARG A 54 -31.77 -22.05 -24.02
CA ARG A 54 -30.59 -22.89 -23.81
C ARG A 54 -30.56 -23.93 -24.94
N ALA A 55 -29.52 -23.91 -25.77
CA ALA A 55 -29.31 -24.99 -26.73
C ALA A 55 -29.11 -26.31 -25.96
N GLU A 56 -29.75 -27.38 -26.43
CA GLU A 56 -29.55 -28.72 -25.87
C GLU A 56 -28.06 -29.09 -25.86
N PRO A 57 -27.56 -29.78 -24.82
CA PRO A 57 -26.18 -30.25 -24.76
C PRO A 57 -25.76 -30.99 -26.03
N VAL A 58 -24.54 -30.75 -26.50
CA VAL A 58 -23.98 -31.53 -27.61
C VAL A 58 -23.86 -33.00 -27.25
N GLU A 59 -24.59 -33.86 -27.96
CA GLU A 59 -24.54 -35.31 -27.77
C GLU A 59 -23.21 -35.92 -28.28
N LEU A 60 -22.71 -36.96 -27.60
CA LEU A 60 -21.51 -37.74 -27.98
C LEU A 60 -21.65 -38.53 -29.29
N SER A 61 -22.80 -38.44 -29.96
CA SER A 61 -22.98 -38.95 -31.32
C SER A 61 -21.83 -38.51 -32.24
N ARG A 62 -21.29 -39.47 -33.02
CA ARG A 62 -20.11 -39.34 -33.91
C ARG A 62 -18.74 -39.29 -33.23
N ALA A 63 -18.67 -39.20 -31.90
CA ALA A 63 -17.39 -39.33 -31.19
C ALA A 63 -16.99 -40.80 -31.06
N HIS A 64 -15.68 -41.04 -31.04
CA HIS A 64 -15.07 -42.35 -30.85
C HIS A 64 -14.31 -42.36 -29.52
N TRP A 65 -14.31 -43.52 -28.87
CA TRP A 65 -13.41 -43.79 -27.76
C TRP A 65 -11.98 -43.87 -28.29
N ILE A 66 -11.08 -43.09 -27.72
CA ILE A 66 -9.67 -43.07 -28.10
C ILE A 66 -8.78 -43.36 -26.89
N TRP A 67 -7.63 -43.98 -27.14
CA TRP A 67 -6.60 -44.15 -26.12
C TRP A 67 -5.19 -44.08 -26.70
N TYR A 68 -4.17 -44.10 -25.84
CA TYR A 68 -2.79 -44.25 -26.30
C TYR A 68 -2.60 -45.64 -26.94
N PRO A 69 -1.84 -45.76 -28.04
CA PRO A 69 -1.58 -47.05 -28.70
C PRO A 69 -0.64 -47.94 -27.85
N GLU A 70 -1.20 -48.56 -26.81
CA GLU A 70 -0.56 -49.59 -25.98
C GLU A 70 -1.48 -50.80 -25.82
N ASP A 71 -0.89 -51.98 -25.62
CA ASP A 71 -1.57 -53.21 -25.20
C ASP A 71 -2.98 -53.44 -25.82
N ASN A 72 -3.98 -53.74 -24.99
CA ASN A 72 -5.39 -53.84 -25.37
C ASN A 72 -6.26 -52.94 -24.47
N PRO A 73 -6.39 -51.64 -24.80
CA PRO A 73 -7.03 -50.66 -23.92
C PRO A 73 -8.52 -50.93 -23.68
N GLY A 74 -9.18 -51.69 -24.57
CA GLY A 74 -10.57 -52.08 -24.37
C GLY A 74 -10.78 -53.09 -23.24
N THR A 75 -9.73 -53.76 -22.74
CA THR A 75 -9.84 -54.80 -21.70
C THR A 75 -8.93 -54.59 -20.51
N ASP A 76 -7.67 -54.22 -20.74
CA ASP A 76 -6.63 -54.17 -19.70
C ASP A 76 -5.51 -53.20 -20.11
N ALA A 77 -5.71 -51.92 -19.79
CA ALA A 77 -4.72 -50.86 -19.95
C ALA A 77 -3.92 -50.66 -18.64
N PRO A 78 -2.63 -50.32 -18.73
CA PRO A 78 -1.82 -50.04 -17.56
C PRO A 78 -2.35 -48.84 -16.75
N THR A 79 -2.19 -48.91 -15.43
CA THR A 79 -2.43 -47.77 -14.53
C THR A 79 -1.55 -46.58 -14.90
N GLY A 80 -2.13 -45.38 -14.95
CA GLY A 80 -1.39 -44.13 -15.16
C GLY A 80 -2.12 -43.12 -16.05
N HIS A 81 -1.50 -41.95 -16.23
CA HIS A 81 -2.03 -40.91 -17.09
C HIS A 81 -1.71 -41.17 -18.56
N ARG A 82 -2.67 -40.90 -19.44
CA ARG A 82 -2.46 -40.67 -20.87
C ARG A 82 -2.97 -39.28 -21.22
N TYR A 83 -2.34 -38.71 -22.23
CA TYR A 83 -2.54 -37.33 -22.62
C TYR A 83 -2.92 -37.30 -24.09
N PHE A 84 -3.86 -36.43 -24.44
CA PHE A 84 -4.41 -36.32 -25.78
C PHE A 84 -4.43 -34.86 -26.20
N ARG A 85 -4.17 -34.58 -27.47
CA ARG A 85 -4.22 -33.22 -28.00
C ARG A 85 -4.71 -33.20 -29.43
N THR A 86 -5.46 -32.16 -29.77
CA THR A 86 -5.73 -31.79 -31.16
C THR A 86 -5.80 -30.28 -31.31
N ALA A 87 -5.52 -29.79 -32.51
CA ALA A 87 -5.70 -28.40 -32.89
C ALA A 87 -6.91 -28.29 -33.83
N PHE A 88 -7.65 -27.20 -33.72
CA PHE A 88 -8.83 -26.93 -34.55
C PHE A 88 -8.95 -25.44 -34.86
N THR A 89 -9.69 -25.11 -35.91
CA THR A 89 -9.89 -23.73 -36.34
C THR A 89 -11.37 -23.36 -36.22
N VAL A 90 -11.64 -22.20 -35.60
CA VAL A 90 -12.98 -21.63 -35.46
C VAL A 90 -13.14 -20.50 -36.47
N ALA A 91 -14.23 -20.53 -37.25
CA ALA A 91 -14.51 -19.50 -38.24
C ALA A 91 -14.68 -18.11 -37.60
N GLU A 92 -14.27 -17.05 -38.31
CA GLU A 92 -14.46 -15.67 -37.86
C GLU A 92 -15.94 -15.35 -37.59
N GLY A 93 -16.19 -14.43 -36.65
CA GLY A 93 -17.52 -14.01 -36.24
C GLY A 93 -17.81 -14.28 -34.75
N GLU A 94 -18.88 -13.68 -34.24
CA GLU A 94 -19.31 -13.84 -32.85
C GLU A 94 -19.65 -15.31 -32.55
N VAL A 95 -19.12 -15.84 -31.45
CA VAL A 95 -19.43 -17.20 -30.96
C VAL A 95 -20.80 -17.17 -30.28
N THR A 96 -21.78 -17.82 -30.90
CA THR A 96 -23.17 -17.87 -30.41
C THR A 96 -23.45 -19.12 -29.57
N ASP A 97 -22.75 -20.21 -29.85
CA ASP A 97 -22.79 -21.47 -29.10
C ASP A 97 -21.41 -22.12 -29.09
N ALA A 98 -21.00 -22.68 -27.96
CA ALA A 98 -19.76 -23.44 -27.85
C ALA A 98 -19.87 -24.41 -26.67
N GLN A 99 -19.96 -25.70 -26.97
CA GLN A 99 -20.26 -26.73 -25.98
C GLN A 99 -19.30 -27.90 -26.14
N LEU A 100 -18.68 -28.33 -25.05
CA LEU A 100 -17.91 -29.55 -24.96
C LEU A 100 -18.65 -30.55 -24.08
N VAL A 101 -18.86 -31.75 -24.58
CA VAL A 101 -19.20 -32.92 -23.75
C VAL A 101 -18.06 -33.91 -23.84
N VAL A 102 -17.50 -34.31 -22.70
CA VAL A 102 -16.32 -35.18 -22.64
C VAL A 102 -16.34 -36.06 -21.41
N THR A 103 -15.85 -37.28 -21.55
CA THR A 103 -15.70 -38.21 -20.44
C THR A 103 -14.51 -39.13 -20.69
N GLY A 104 -13.95 -39.68 -19.62
CA GLY A 104 -12.84 -40.62 -19.70
C GLY A 104 -13.00 -41.70 -18.65
N ASP A 105 -12.52 -42.90 -18.96
CA ASP A 105 -12.48 -44.01 -18.01
C ASP A 105 -11.63 -43.61 -16.79
N ASP A 106 -12.22 -43.79 -15.61
CA ASP A 106 -11.79 -43.29 -14.29
C ASP A 106 -11.59 -41.77 -14.12
N THR A 107 -11.00 -41.06 -15.08
CA THR A 107 -10.82 -39.59 -15.02
C THR A 107 -10.73 -38.93 -16.39
N VAL A 108 -11.11 -37.65 -16.48
CA VAL A 108 -10.70 -36.74 -17.56
C VAL A 108 -10.49 -35.32 -17.03
N ASP A 109 -9.45 -34.64 -17.48
CA ASP A 109 -9.16 -33.23 -17.25
C ASP A 109 -8.97 -32.54 -18.61
N VAL A 110 -9.43 -31.30 -18.72
CA VAL A 110 -9.55 -30.58 -19.99
C VAL A 110 -8.85 -29.24 -19.91
N TRP A 111 -8.05 -28.92 -20.94
CA TRP A 111 -7.51 -27.60 -21.19
C TRP A 111 -7.91 -27.10 -22.57
N LEU A 112 -8.14 -25.80 -22.69
CA LEU A 112 -8.27 -25.10 -23.96
C LEU A 112 -7.23 -23.98 -24.00
N ASN A 113 -6.38 -23.99 -25.02
CA ASN A 113 -5.29 -23.03 -25.19
C ASN A 113 -4.45 -22.88 -23.91
N GLY A 114 -4.16 -24.01 -23.27
CA GLY A 114 -3.44 -24.09 -22.01
C GLY A 114 -4.16 -23.59 -20.76
N THR A 115 -5.41 -23.13 -20.88
CA THR A 115 -6.25 -22.77 -19.73
C THR A 115 -7.01 -24.00 -19.26
N PRO A 116 -6.87 -24.43 -18.00
CA PRO A 116 -7.68 -25.52 -17.45
C PRO A 116 -9.15 -25.15 -17.53
N LEU A 117 -10.03 -26.10 -17.86
CA LEU A 117 -11.47 -25.89 -18.04
C LEU A 117 -12.29 -26.62 -16.99
N ALA A 118 -12.15 -27.94 -16.95
CA ALA A 118 -12.91 -28.83 -16.06
C ALA A 118 -12.14 -30.14 -15.83
N GLY A 119 -12.48 -30.82 -14.74
CA GLY A 119 -11.98 -32.16 -14.42
C GLY A 119 -13.09 -33.02 -13.82
N SER A 120 -13.04 -34.34 -14.08
CA SER A 120 -14.03 -35.27 -13.55
C SER A 120 -13.70 -35.68 -12.12
N PRO A 121 -14.70 -36.06 -11.31
CA PRO A 121 -14.45 -36.71 -10.03
C PRO A 121 -13.58 -37.95 -10.23
N ARG A 122 -12.62 -38.16 -9.32
CA ARG A 122 -11.67 -39.28 -9.35
C ARG A 122 -12.28 -40.52 -8.69
N VAL A 123 -13.35 -41.06 -9.26
CA VAL A 123 -14.13 -42.21 -8.74
C VAL A 123 -14.32 -43.27 -9.81
N ALA A 124 -14.42 -44.53 -9.40
CA ALA A 124 -14.64 -45.64 -10.33
C ALA A 124 -15.89 -45.40 -11.19
N ARG A 125 -15.79 -45.70 -12.49
CA ARG A 125 -16.87 -45.50 -13.47
C ARG A 125 -17.34 -44.05 -13.61
N SER A 126 -16.50 -43.05 -13.31
CA SER A 126 -16.80 -41.63 -13.57
C SER A 126 -17.19 -41.39 -15.02
N TRP A 127 -16.70 -42.22 -15.95
CA TRP A 127 -16.99 -42.14 -17.38
C TRP A 127 -18.49 -42.15 -17.71
N ARG A 128 -19.31 -42.77 -16.85
CA ARG A 128 -20.77 -42.81 -17.01
C ARG A 128 -21.44 -41.46 -16.87
N ASN A 129 -20.75 -40.44 -16.35
CA ASN A 129 -21.28 -39.09 -16.22
C ASN A 129 -20.37 -38.14 -17.00
N ALA A 130 -20.80 -37.74 -18.19
CA ALA A 130 -20.00 -36.84 -19.00
C ALA A 130 -19.94 -35.43 -18.38
N LEU A 131 -18.77 -34.81 -18.49
CA LEU A 131 -18.62 -33.39 -18.21
C LEU A 131 -19.24 -32.60 -19.36
N TYR A 132 -20.04 -31.60 -19.02
CA TYR A 132 -20.44 -30.54 -19.94
C TYR A 132 -19.70 -29.27 -19.59
N VAL A 133 -19.16 -28.60 -20.60
CA VAL A 133 -18.47 -27.33 -20.44
C VAL A 133 -18.99 -26.33 -21.48
N ASP A 134 -19.51 -25.21 -21.00
CA ASP A 134 -19.87 -24.05 -21.83
C ASP A 134 -18.60 -23.27 -22.14
N LEU A 135 -18.17 -23.27 -23.40
CA LEU A 135 -16.90 -22.71 -23.85
C LEU A 135 -17.04 -21.38 -24.58
N ARG A 136 -18.23 -20.76 -24.56
CA ARG A 136 -18.50 -19.52 -25.33
C ARG A 136 -17.56 -18.37 -24.96
N SER A 137 -17.16 -18.29 -23.70
CA SER A 137 -16.22 -17.28 -23.21
C SER A 137 -14.75 -17.66 -23.33
N ALA A 138 -14.43 -18.91 -23.67
CA ALA A 138 -13.06 -19.44 -23.66
C ALA A 138 -12.50 -19.70 -25.06
N VAL A 139 -13.36 -19.96 -26.04
CA VAL A 139 -12.96 -20.18 -27.45
C VAL A 139 -12.67 -18.86 -28.13
N THR A 140 -11.54 -18.79 -28.84
CA THR A 140 -11.20 -17.66 -29.72
C THR A 140 -11.49 -18.02 -31.18
N THR A 141 -11.79 -17.04 -32.03
CA THR A 141 -11.80 -17.26 -33.48
C THR A 141 -10.38 -17.56 -33.97
N GLY A 142 -10.25 -18.32 -35.06
CA GLY A 142 -8.95 -18.80 -35.54
C GLY A 142 -8.48 -20.08 -34.85
N SER A 143 -7.17 -20.23 -34.66
CA SER A 143 -6.56 -21.47 -34.18
C SER A 143 -6.74 -21.67 -32.68
N ASN A 144 -7.16 -22.88 -32.31
CA ASN A 144 -7.33 -23.32 -30.93
C ASN A 144 -6.67 -24.69 -30.74
N THR A 145 -6.29 -25.01 -29.51
CA THR A 145 -5.78 -26.30 -29.08
C THR A 145 -6.60 -26.80 -27.90
N ILE A 146 -7.15 -28.01 -28.02
CA ILE A 146 -7.79 -28.72 -26.90
C ILE A 146 -6.89 -29.86 -26.47
N ALA A 147 -6.67 -29.96 -25.16
CA ALA A 147 -5.81 -30.97 -24.55
C ALA A 147 -6.58 -31.69 -23.45
N LEU A 148 -6.40 -33.00 -23.36
CA LEU A 148 -7.06 -33.86 -22.38
C LEU A 148 -6.01 -34.68 -21.62
N ALA A 149 -6.21 -34.88 -20.33
CA ALA A 149 -5.48 -35.87 -19.54
C ALA A 149 -6.48 -36.84 -18.93
N SER A 150 -6.21 -38.15 -19.02
CA SER A 150 -7.05 -39.19 -18.41
C SER A 150 -6.18 -40.18 -17.67
N ARG A 151 -6.58 -40.55 -16.47
CA ARG A 151 -5.84 -41.47 -15.60
C ARG A 151 -6.62 -42.76 -15.40
N ASN A 152 -6.09 -43.85 -15.93
CA ASN A 152 -6.63 -45.17 -15.69
C ASN A 152 -6.12 -45.75 -14.35
N GLN A 153 -6.98 -46.42 -13.59
CA GLN A 153 -6.59 -47.19 -12.40
C GLN A 153 -6.34 -48.68 -12.70
N GLY A 154 -6.67 -49.15 -13.91
CA GLY A 154 -6.46 -50.52 -14.39
C GLY A 154 -7.73 -51.09 -15.01
N GLY A 155 -7.62 -52.10 -15.89
CA GLY A 155 -8.75 -52.56 -16.70
C GLY A 155 -8.95 -51.71 -17.95
N SER A 156 -10.17 -51.64 -18.49
CA SER A 156 -10.48 -50.86 -19.69
C SER A 156 -10.10 -49.37 -19.54
N ALA A 157 -9.70 -48.72 -20.63
CA ALA A 157 -9.37 -47.29 -20.65
C ALA A 157 -9.70 -46.65 -22.00
N GLY A 158 -10.31 -45.47 -21.93
CA GLY A 158 -10.70 -44.70 -23.11
C GLY A 158 -11.14 -43.28 -22.74
N VAL A 159 -11.02 -42.35 -23.67
CA VAL A 159 -11.58 -41.00 -23.59
C VAL A 159 -12.50 -40.79 -24.78
N ILE A 160 -13.64 -40.16 -24.57
CA ILE A 160 -14.57 -39.78 -25.63
C ILE A 160 -15.08 -38.36 -25.41
N GLY A 161 -15.17 -37.58 -26.47
CA GLY A 161 -15.65 -36.22 -26.39
C GLY A 161 -16.05 -35.61 -27.73
N ARG A 162 -16.88 -34.58 -27.65
CA ARG A 162 -17.31 -33.76 -28.78
C ARG A 162 -17.43 -32.30 -28.38
N LEU A 163 -16.81 -31.44 -29.17
CA LEU A 163 -16.91 -29.99 -29.08
C LEU A 163 -17.63 -29.46 -30.31
N ARG A 164 -18.70 -28.69 -30.11
CA ARG A 164 -19.37 -27.91 -31.16
C ARG A 164 -19.18 -26.43 -30.89
N VAL A 165 -18.76 -25.66 -31.88
CA VAL A 165 -18.68 -24.19 -31.84
C VAL A 165 -19.47 -23.63 -33.01
N VAL A 166 -20.37 -22.69 -32.76
CA VAL A 166 -21.19 -22.02 -33.77
C VAL A 166 -20.87 -20.54 -33.76
N THR A 167 -20.38 -20.04 -34.89
CA THR A 167 -20.19 -18.60 -35.14
C THR A 167 -21.07 -18.15 -36.30
N ALA A 168 -21.18 -16.84 -36.51
CA ALA A 168 -21.84 -16.29 -37.70
C ALA A 168 -21.20 -16.80 -39.01
N GLY A 169 -19.91 -17.18 -38.98
CA GLY A 169 -19.17 -17.70 -40.14
C GLY A 169 -19.28 -19.21 -40.36
N GLY A 170 -19.87 -19.99 -39.44
CA GLY A 170 -20.06 -21.43 -39.60
C GLY A 170 -20.07 -22.24 -38.31
N THR A 171 -20.18 -23.56 -38.43
CA THR A 171 -20.09 -24.50 -37.30
C THR A 171 -18.81 -25.32 -37.39
N THR A 172 -17.99 -25.28 -36.34
CA THR A 172 -16.83 -26.16 -36.14
C THR A 172 -17.25 -27.31 -35.22
N ASP A 173 -16.99 -28.56 -35.63
CA ASP A 173 -17.32 -29.78 -34.88
C ASP A 173 -16.02 -30.59 -34.71
N VAL A 174 -15.57 -30.77 -33.47
CA VAL A 174 -14.35 -31.51 -33.11
C VAL A 174 -14.78 -32.74 -32.33
N VAL A 175 -14.47 -33.93 -32.85
CA VAL A 175 -14.78 -35.21 -32.21
C VAL A 175 -13.49 -35.92 -31.83
N THR A 176 -13.51 -36.69 -30.74
CA THR A 176 -12.44 -37.64 -30.45
C THR A 176 -12.46 -38.77 -31.49
N ASP A 177 -11.35 -38.96 -32.19
CA ASP A 177 -11.12 -40.01 -33.18
C ASP A 177 -9.61 -40.26 -33.36
N GLY A 178 -9.24 -41.14 -34.29
CA GLY A 178 -7.83 -41.47 -34.56
C GLY A 178 -6.97 -40.31 -35.10
N SER A 179 -7.53 -39.12 -35.35
CA SER A 179 -6.76 -37.93 -35.78
C SER A 179 -6.06 -37.22 -34.61
N TRP A 180 -6.47 -37.49 -33.38
CA TRP A 180 -5.82 -36.94 -32.19
C TRP A 180 -4.43 -37.54 -32.00
N VAL A 181 -3.52 -36.80 -31.36
CA VAL A 181 -2.23 -37.34 -30.92
C VAL A 181 -2.29 -37.72 -29.44
N ALA A 182 -1.57 -38.76 -29.04
CA ALA A 182 -1.57 -39.26 -27.66
C ALA A 182 -0.17 -39.55 -27.11
N GLY A 183 0.06 -39.27 -25.83
CA GLY A 183 1.33 -39.49 -25.14
C GLY A 183 1.20 -40.26 -23.82
N LYS A 184 2.28 -40.94 -23.40
CA LYS A 184 2.41 -41.54 -22.04
C LYS A 184 3.07 -40.62 -21.02
N ALA A 185 3.78 -39.60 -21.49
CA ALA A 185 4.50 -38.64 -20.68
C ALA A 185 4.42 -37.26 -21.34
N VAL A 186 4.61 -36.22 -20.52
CA VAL A 186 4.49 -34.82 -20.94
C VAL A 186 5.74 -34.03 -20.59
N SER A 187 6.06 -33.06 -21.43
CA SER A 187 6.96 -31.96 -21.11
C SER A 187 6.16 -30.75 -20.60
N SER A 188 6.85 -29.77 -20.03
CA SER A 188 6.24 -28.50 -19.67
C SER A 188 5.56 -27.85 -20.88
N GLY A 189 4.32 -27.39 -20.70
CA GLY A 189 3.55 -26.66 -21.72
C GLY A 189 2.90 -27.54 -22.79
N TRP A 190 2.78 -28.86 -22.59
CA TRP A 190 2.13 -29.78 -23.54
C TRP A 190 0.68 -29.39 -23.88
N GLU A 191 0.01 -28.73 -22.93
CA GLU A 191 -1.36 -28.24 -23.01
C GLU A 191 -1.52 -26.91 -23.78
N GLN A 192 -0.42 -26.21 -24.06
CA GLN A 192 -0.39 -24.93 -24.76
C GLN A 192 -0.49 -25.12 -26.29
N PRO A 193 -0.98 -24.12 -27.05
CA PRO A 193 -0.84 -24.11 -28.50
C PRO A 193 0.64 -24.12 -28.94
N GLY A 194 0.98 -24.87 -29.99
CA GLY A 194 2.34 -24.94 -30.55
C GLY A 194 3.06 -26.27 -30.32
N SER A 195 4.33 -26.22 -29.90
CA SER A 195 5.18 -27.40 -29.65
C SER A 195 4.77 -28.18 -28.38
N GLY A 196 5.46 -29.26 -28.01
CA GLY A 196 5.22 -30.00 -26.76
C GLY A 196 4.52 -31.36 -26.87
N VAL A 197 4.20 -31.81 -28.08
CA VAL A 197 3.74 -33.20 -28.38
C VAL A 197 4.59 -33.85 -29.49
N GLU A 198 5.78 -33.32 -29.73
CA GLU A 198 6.72 -33.86 -30.71
C GLU A 198 7.01 -35.33 -30.38
N GLY A 199 6.78 -36.21 -31.35
CA GLY A 199 6.95 -37.66 -31.18
C GLY A 199 5.75 -38.40 -30.57
N TRP A 200 4.62 -37.73 -30.28
CA TRP A 200 3.39 -38.43 -29.88
C TRP A 200 2.76 -39.14 -31.11
N PRO A 201 2.45 -40.45 -31.03
CA PRO A 201 1.73 -41.13 -32.09
C PRO A 201 0.27 -40.67 -32.18
N ALA A 202 -0.39 -41.02 -33.29
CA ALA A 202 -1.84 -40.93 -33.40
C ALA A 202 -2.51 -41.79 -32.31
N ALA A 203 -3.63 -41.30 -31.78
CA ALA A 203 -4.44 -42.01 -30.80
C ALA A 203 -5.06 -43.25 -31.46
N ARG A 204 -5.15 -44.34 -30.71
CA ARG A 204 -5.82 -45.56 -31.14
C ARG A 204 -7.33 -45.37 -31.01
N ASP A 205 -8.05 -45.49 -32.11
CA ASP A 205 -9.51 -45.57 -32.13
C ASP A 205 -9.96 -46.92 -31.57
N LEU A 206 -10.79 -46.89 -30.53
CA LEU A 206 -11.35 -48.05 -29.84
C LEU A 206 -12.81 -48.34 -30.24
N GLY A 207 -13.41 -47.48 -31.08
CA GLY A 207 -14.77 -47.62 -31.58
C GLY A 207 -15.66 -46.41 -31.29
N ALA A 208 -16.71 -46.26 -32.08
CA ALA A 208 -17.72 -45.20 -31.92
C ALA A 208 -18.48 -45.29 -30.58
N TYR A 209 -19.09 -44.18 -30.15
CA TYR A 209 -20.04 -44.18 -29.03
C TYR A 209 -21.07 -45.30 -29.17
N GLY A 210 -21.27 -46.12 -28.12
CA GLY A 210 -22.07 -47.35 -28.17
C GLY A 210 -21.26 -48.65 -28.30
N ALA A 211 -19.95 -48.58 -28.57
CA ALA A 211 -19.08 -49.75 -28.63
C ALA A 211 -18.74 -50.32 -27.23
N ALA A 212 -18.56 -51.65 -27.14
CA ALA A 212 -18.04 -52.29 -25.94
C ALA A 212 -16.60 -51.80 -25.62
N PRO A 213 -16.19 -51.73 -24.34
CA PRO A 213 -16.89 -52.15 -23.12
C PRO A 213 -17.82 -51.09 -22.50
N TRP A 214 -17.84 -49.85 -23.01
CA TRP A 214 -18.58 -48.73 -22.41
C TRP A 214 -20.03 -48.63 -22.88
N TYR A 215 -20.34 -49.18 -24.07
CA TYR A 215 -21.67 -49.14 -24.69
C TYR A 215 -22.24 -47.71 -24.74
N ALA A 216 -23.56 -47.55 -24.64
CA ALA A 216 -24.24 -46.25 -24.58
C ALA A 216 -24.62 -45.87 -23.13
N GLU A 217 -23.75 -46.21 -22.16
CA GLU A 217 -24.02 -46.00 -20.73
C GLU A 217 -23.52 -44.64 -20.20
N VAL A 218 -23.12 -43.73 -21.09
CA VAL A 218 -22.75 -42.35 -20.71
C VAL A 218 -24.03 -41.53 -20.55
N ALA A 219 -24.33 -41.13 -19.33
CA ALA A 219 -25.41 -40.21 -19.01
C ALA A 219 -25.05 -38.79 -19.45
N ALA A 220 -26.06 -38.12 -20.03
CA ALA A 220 -26.02 -36.70 -20.27
C ALA A 220 -25.94 -35.93 -18.93
N PRO A 221 -25.36 -34.72 -18.93
CA PRO A 221 -25.22 -33.92 -17.71
C PRO A 221 -26.60 -33.49 -17.17
N ASP A 222 -26.83 -33.66 -15.86
CA ASP A 222 -28.01 -33.11 -15.19
C ASP A 222 -27.81 -31.63 -14.85
N LEU A 223 -28.28 -30.78 -15.76
CA LEU A 223 -28.18 -29.33 -15.64
C LEU A 223 -29.22 -28.72 -14.69
N ALA A 224 -30.18 -29.53 -14.22
CA ALA A 224 -31.23 -29.13 -13.27
C ALA A 224 -30.82 -29.40 -11.81
N ALA A 225 -29.80 -30.23 -11.59
CA ALA A 225 -29.22 -30.45 -10.27
C ALA A 225 -28.69 -29.14 -9.63
N PRO A 226 -28.74 -29.01 -8.30
CA PRO A 226 -28.14 -27.87 -7.61
C PRO A 226 -26.62 -27.85 -7.83
N SER A 227 -26.05 -26.65 -8.01
CA SER A 227 -24.59 -26.50 -8.05
C SER A 227 -23.99 -26.74 -6.66
N PRO A 228 -22.81 -27.37 -6.56
CA PRO A 228 -22.04 -27.45 -5.32
C PRO A 228 -21.36 -26.13 -4.96
N LEU A 229 -21.43 -25.10 -5.84
CA LEU A 229 -20.92 -23.76 -5.55
C LEU A 229 -21.91 -22.97 -4.70
N SER A 230 -21.35 -22.20 -3.78
CA SER A 230 -22.06 -21.17 -3.03
C SER A 230 -21.25 -19.88 -2.96
N VAL A 231 -21.92 -18.76 -2.69
CA VAL A 231 -21.28 -17.44 -2.59
C VAL A 231 -21.00 -17.17 -1.12
N ASP A 232 -19.73 -17.07 -0.76
CA ASP A 232 -19.28 -16.91 0.62
C ASP A 232 -19.20 -15.42 1.01
N ALA A 233 -18.43 -14.64 0.26
CA ALA A 233 -18.25 -13.21 0.48
C ALA A 233 -18.53 -12.41 -0.79
N CYS A 234 -18.96 -11.16 -0.60
CA CYS A 234 -19.31 -10.23 -1.67
C CYS A 234 -18.77 -8.84 -1.33
N THR A 235 -18.23 -8.17 -2.33
CA THR A 235 -17.63 -6.84 -2.17
C THR A 235 -18.09 -5.88 -3.25
N VAL A 236 -18.12 -4.60 -2.91
CA VAL A 236 -18.21 -3.49 -3.86
C VAL A 236 -17.00 -2.59 -3.65
N GLU A 237 -16.26 -2.25 -4.70
CA GLU A 237 -14.96 -1.57 -4.59
C GLU A 237 -14.06 -2.26 -3.54
N ARG A 238 -14.02 -3.61 -3.60
CA ARG A 238 -13.29 -4.52 -2.69
C ARG A 238 -13.66 -4.44 -1.20
N ARG A 239 -14.69 -3.67 -0.82
CA ARG A 239 -15.16 -3.53 0.56
C ARG A 239 -16.48 -4.27 0.77
N ALA A 240 -16.69 -4.79 1.97
CA ALA A 240 -17.95 -5.38 2.37
C ALA A 240 -18.97 -4.27 2.69
N SER A 241 -20.08 -4.25 1.97
CA SER A 241 -21.16 -3.25 2.11
C SER A 241 -20.71 -1.80 2.34
N PRO A 242 -19.93 -1.21 1.41
CA PRO A 242 -19.34 0.11 1.63
C PRO A 242 -20.36 1.24 1.67
N LEU A 243 -20.05 2.25 2.48
CA LEU A 243 -20.72 3.55 2.54
C LEU A 243 -19.82 4.62 1.93
N GLY A 244 -20.38 5.50 1.10
CA GLY A 244 -19.66 6.60 0.49
C GLY A 244 -18.92 6.23 -0.81
N VAL A 245 -19.49 5.34 -1.63
CA VAL A 245 -18.91 5.00 -2.95
C VAL A 245 -19.23 6.09 -3.96
N ASP A 246 -18.23 6.78 -4.50
CA ASP A 246 -18.41 7.85 -5.49
C ASP A 246 -18.19 7.39 -6.95
N ALA A 247 -17.74 6.15 -7.17
CA ALA A 247 -17.69 5.55 -8.49
C ALA A 247 -19.10 5.49 -9.12
N ALA A 248 -19.27 6.09 -10.30
CA ALA A 248 -20.52 6.01 -11.06
C ALA A 248 -20.84 4.58 -11.54
N HIS A 249 -19.79 3.78 -11.72
CA HIS A 249 -19.86 2.37 -12.11
C HIS A 249 -19.14 1.51 -11.06
N PRO A 250 -19.73 1.37 -9.85
CA PRO A 250 -19.09 0.62 -8.78
C PRO A 250 -18.87 -0.83 -9.19
N ARG A 251 -17.76 -1.41 -8.72
CA ARG A 251 -17.29 -2.72 -9.15
C ARG A 251 -17.60 -3.79 -8.13
N PHE A 252 -18.24 -4.86 -8.58
CA PHE A 252 -18.57 -6.02 -7.77
C PHE A 252 -17.45 -7.06 -7.79
N GLY A 253 -17.28 -7.76 -6.68
CA GLY A 253 -16.46 -8.96 -6.58
C GLY A 253 -17.03 -9.95 -5.58
N TRP A 254 -16.63 -11.21 -5.68
CA TRP A 254 -17.10 -12.27 -4.77
C TRP A 254 -16.11 -13.44 -4.61
N VAL A 255 -16.16 -14.04 -3.43
CA VAL A 255 -15.47 -15.29 -3.07
C VAL A 255 -16.49 -16.41 -3.07
N LEU A 256 -16.07 -17.58 -3.55
CA LEU A 256 -16.92 -18.77 -3.64
C LEU A 256 -16.44 -19.83 -2.65
N ASP A 257 -17.39 -20.62 -2.16
CA ASP A 257 -17.16 -21.85 -1.40
C ASP A 257 -17.81 -23.03 -2.12
N SER A 258 -17.41 -24.26 -1.76
CA SER A 258 -17.98 -25.45 -2.35
C SER A 258 -18.03 -26.67 -1.43
N THR A 259 -19.11 -27.46 -1.57
CA THR A 259 -19.23 -28.79 -0.94
C THR A 259 -18.47 -29.89 -1.68
N GLU A 260 -17.95 -29.60 -2.87
CA GLU A 260 -17.17 -30.54 -3.69
C GLU A 260 -15.79 -29.94 -4.03
N GLN A 261 -14.80 -30.79 -4.30
CA GLN A 261 -13.50 -30.34 -4.80
C GLN A 261 -13.55 -30.00 -6.29
N GLN A 262 -12.52 -29.30 -6.78
CA GLN A 262 -12.29 -29.04 -8.21
C GLN A 262 -13.39 -28.20 -8.88
N GLN A 263 -14.13 -27.40 -8.10
CA GLN A 263 -15.22 -26.58 -8.61
C GLN A 263 -14.74 -25.22 -9.11
N ARG A 264 -15.41 -24.74 -10.15
CA ARG A 264 -15.16 -23.46 -10.79
C ARG A 264 -16.44 -22.84 -11.32
N GLN A 265 -16.50 -21.52 -11.30
CA GLN A 265 -17.54 -20.72 -11.93
C GLN A 265 -17.48 -20.79 -13.47
N GLY A 266 -18.61 -21.12 -14.09
CA GLY A 266 -18.85 -20.99 -15.53
C GLY A 266 -19.73 -19.78 -15.91
N GLY A 267 -20.35 -19.11 -14.95
CA GLY A 267 -21.11 -17.88 -15.21
C GLY A 267 -21.67 -17.23 -13.95
N TYR A 268 -22.17 -16.00 -14.07
CA TYR A 268 -22.76 -15.25 -12.96
C TYR A 268 -24.02 -14.47 -13.38
N ARG A 269 -24.81 -14.03 -12.40
CA ARG A 269 -25.89 -13.06 -12.56
C ARG A 269 -25.94 -12.14 -11.34
N ILE A 270 -25.94 -10.84 -11.58
CA ILE A 270 -26.05 -9.79 -10.56
C ILE A 270 -27.41 -9.11 -10.71
N GLN A 271 -28.06 -8.86 -9.58
CA GLN A 271 -29.27 -8.04 -9.50
C GLN A 271 -29.05 -6.89 -8.52
N VAL A 272 -29.26 -5.66 -8.97
CA VAL A 272 -29.21 -4.44 -8.14
C VAL A 272 -30.59 -3.80 -8.10
N SER A 273 -31.01 -3.43 -6.90
CA SER A 273 -32.35 -2.98 -6.59
C SER A 273 -32.37 -1.74 -5.69
N SER A 274 -33.43 -0.95 -5.79
CA SER A 274 -33.65 0.23 -4.95
C SER A 274 -34.12 -0.12 -3.52
N THR A 275 -34.55 -1.36 -3.28
CA THR A 275 -35.04 -1.84 -1.98
C THR A 275 -34.49 -3.22 -1.64
N ALA A 276 -34.43 -3.56 -0.36
CA ALA A 276 -33.90 -4.84 0.12
C ALA A 276 -34.68 -6.09 -0.37
N ARG A 277 -35.94 -5.91 -0.78
CA ARG A 277 -36.80 -6.98 -1.33
C ARG A 277 -36.91 -6.95 -2.86
N GLY A 278 -36.23 -6.01 -3.51
CA GLY A 278 -36.27 -5.86 -4.96
C GLY A 278 -35.58 -7.02 -5.69
N SER A 279 -35.90 -7.15 -6.98
CA SER A 279 -35.42 -8.22 -7.84
C SER A 279 -34.79 -7.69 -9.14
N GLY A 280 -33.97 -6.64 -9.05
CA GLY A 280 -33.21 -6.10 -10.18
C GLY A 280 -33.85 -4.89 -10.89
N ASP A 281 -34.59 -4.03 -10.18
CA ASP A 281 -35.27 -2.87 -10.81
C ASP A 281 -34.31 -1.81 -11.36
N LEU A 282 -33.06 -1.80 -10.91
CA LEU A 282 -32.00 -0.91 -11.37
C LEU A 282 -31.04 -1.58 -12.33
N TRP A 283 -30.71 -2.85 -12.06
CA TRP A 283 -29.88 -3.66 -12.93
C TRP A 283 -30.17 -5.15 -12.74
N ASP A 284 -30.22 -5.87 -13.85
CA ASP A 284 -30.14 -7.31 -13.90
C ASP A 284 -29.22 -7.68 -15.06
N SER A 285 -28.08 -8.31 -14.75
CA SER A 285 -27.10 -8.65 -15.79
C SER A 285 -27.58 -9.78 -16.72
N GLY A 286 -28.64 -10.50 -16.35
CA GLY A 286 -28.89 -11.83 -16.91
C GLY A 286 -27.77 -12.81 -16.54
N ARG A 287 -27.80 -14.01 -17.11
CA ARG A 287 -26.66 -14.95 -16.99
C ARG A 287 -25.55 -14.47 -17.92
N VAL A 288 -24.42 -14.10 -17.36
CA VAL A 288 -23.19 -13.78 -18.08
C VAL A 288 -22.29 -15.02 -18.06
N PRO A 289 -21.95 -15.63 -19.23
CA PRO A 289 -20.99 -16.72 -19.30
C PRO A 289 -19.58 -16.16 -19.09
N SER A 290 -19.05 -16.31 -17.87
CA SER A 290 -17.74 -15.80 -17.48
C SER A 290 -17.29 -16.43 -16.17
N ASP A 291 -16.00 -16.68 -16.08
CA ASP A 291 -15.30 -17.13 -14.87
C ASP A 291 -14.77 -15.95 -14.02
N ARG A 292 -14.95 -14.70 -14.49
CA ARG A 292 -14.51 -13.51 -13.75
C ARG A 292 -15.29 -13.37 -12.43
N GLN A 293 -14.55 -13.04 -11.38
CA GLN A 293 -15.09 -12.80 -10.03
C GLN A 293 -14.66 -11.45 -9.44
N ILE A 294 -13.83 -10.70 -10.16
CA ILE A 294 -13.23 -9.44 -9.71
C ILE A 294 -13.45 -8.33 -10.75
N ASP A 295 -13.66 -7.12 -10.26
CA ASP A 295 -13.84 -5.90 -11.04
C ASP A 295 -14.97 -5.96 -12.07
N ILE A 296 -16.13 -6.48 -11.68
CA ILE A 296 -17.33 -6.46 -12.52
C ILE A 296 -18.01 -5.10 -12.35
N ALA A 297 -17.82 -4.19 -13.31
CA ALA A 297 -18.42 -2.86 -13.27
C ALA A 297 -19.96 -2.90 -13.36
N TYR A 298 -20.62 -2.07 -12.57
CA TYR A 298 -22.06 -1.83 -12.65
C TYR A 298 -22.46 -1.30 -14.03
N ALA A 299 -23.41 -1.98 -14.69
CA ALA A 299 -23.90 -1.63 -16.02
C ALA A 299 -25.41 -1.32 -16.05
N GLY A 300 -25.97 -0.90 -14.91
CA GLY A 300 -27.39 -0.59 -14.78
C GLY A 300 -27.76 0.86 -15.02
N LYS A 301 -28.95 1.25 -14.53
CA LYS A 301 -29.43 2.63 -14.55
C LYS A 301 -28.51 3.57 -13.76
N PRO A 302 -28.36 4.85 -14.14
CA PRO A 302 -27.56 5.81 -13.39
C PRO A 302 -27.87 5.81 -11.89
N LEU A 303 -26.81 5.82 -11.08
CA LEU A 303 -26.92 5.92 -9.62
C LEU A 303 -27.17 7.37 -9.21
N ARG A 304 -27.62 7.55 -7.97
CA ARG A 304 -27.86 8.84 -7.32
C ARG A 304 -26.99 8.92 -6.08
N SER A 305 -26.58 10.12 -5.71
CA SER A 305 -25.80 10.38 -4.50
C SER A 305 -26.57 10.02 -3.24
N LEU A 306 -25.83 9.67 -2.17
CA LEU A 306 -26.34 9.39 -0.82
C LEU A 306 -27.52 8.40 -0.82
N THR A 307 -27.48 7.41 -1.71
CA THR A 307 -28.56 6.45 -1.92
C THR A 307 -28.05 5.04 -1.67
N ARG A 308 -28.73 4.29 -0.80
CA ARG A 308 -28.44 2.88 -0.56
C ARG A 308 -29.04 2.02 -1.66
N TYR A 309 -28.21 1.16 -2.23
CA TYR A 309 -28.56 0.17 -3.24
C TYR A 309 -28.40 -1.22 -2.66
N PHE A 310 -29.36 -2.09 -2.92
CA PHE A 310 -29.31 -3.49 -2.48
C PHE A 310 -28.96 -4.37 -3.67
N TRP A 311 -28.15 -5.39 -3.45
CA TRP A 311 -27.80 -6.30 -4.52
C TRP A 311 -27.66 -7.72 -4.03
N ARG A 312 -27.81 -8.66 -4.96
CA ARG A 312 -27.54 -10.08 -4.74
C ARG A 312 -26.98 -10.65 -6.02
N MET A 313 -26.32 -11.79 -5.90
CA MET A 313 -25.78 -12.47 -7.06
C MET A 313 -25.88 -13.97 -6.91
N ARG A 314 -25.77 -14.68 -8.03
CA ARG A 314 -25.60 -16.14 -8.05
C ARG A 314 -24.64 -16.52 -9.16
N VAL A 315 -24.03 -17.68 -9.00
CA VAL A 315 -23.12 -18.27 -9.97
C VAL A 315 -23.67 -19.54 -10.58
N TRP A 316 -23.10 -19.94 -11.71
CA TRP A 316 -23.20 -21.27 -12.27
C TRP A 316 -21.83 -21.92 -12.21
N ASP A 317 -21.78 -23.23 -11.94
CA ASP A 317 -20.55 -23.98 -12.14
C ASP A 317 -20.26 -24.21 -13.64
N VAL A 318 -19.10 -24.79 -13.93
CA VAL A 318 -18.70 -25.14 -15.31
C VAL A 318 -19.64 -26.15 -15.99
N GLN A 319 -20.39 -26.93 -15.20
CA GLN A 319 -21.42 -27.83 -15.72
C GLN A 319 -22.72 -27.09 -16.07
N GLY A 320 -22.83 -25.80 -15.76
CA GLY A 320 -24.01 -24.99 -16.04
C GLY A 320 -25.17 -25.24 -15.07
N ARG A 321 -24.89 -25.78 -13.86
CA ARG A 321 -25.84 -25.85 -12.74
C ARG A 321 -25.80 -24.54 -11.96
N ALA A 322 -26.95 -24.07 -11.47
CA ALA A 322 -27.03 -22.81 -10.75
C ALA A 322 -26.84 -23.00 -9.24
N SER A 323 -26.13 -22.07 -8.60
CA SER A 323 -26.10 -21.92 -7.14
C SER A 323 -27.39 -21.24 -6.63
N SER A 324 -27.60 -21.29 -5.32
CA SER A 324 -28.54 -20.40 -4.65
C SER A 324 -28.11 -18.94 -4.79
N TRP A 325 -29.05 -18.01 -4.67
CA TRP A 325 -28.71 -16.59 -4.52
C TRP A 325 -27.90 -16.35 -3.25
N SER A 326 -26.92 -15.45 -3.34
CA SER A 326 -26.23 -14.90 -2.17
C SER A 326 -27.23 -14.20 -1.24
N LYS A 327 -26.82 -14.02 0.02
CA LYS A 327 -27.54 -13.12 0.93
C LYS A 327 -27.58 -11.71 0.31
N PRO A 328 -28.71 -10.99 0.36
CA PRO A 328 -28.76 -9.60 -0.09
C PRO A 328 -27.73 -8.75 0.66
N GLN A 329 -26.92 -8.05 -0.12
CA GLN A 329 -25.91 -7.09 0.33
C GLN A 329 -26.38 -5.68 -0.03
N TRP A 330 -25.63 -4.66 0.39
CA TRP A 330 -25.88 -3.29 -0.05
C TRP A 330 -24.58 -2.57 -0.33
N PHE A 331 -24.66 -1.45 -1.04
CA PHE A 331 -23.64 -0.41 -1.03
C PHE A 331 -24.37 0.93 -1.03
N GLU A 332 -23.71 1.98 -0.57
CA GLU A 332 -24.31 3.31 -0.53
C GLU A 332 -23.37 4.34 -1.12
N THR A 333 -23.89 5.15 -2.04
CA THR A 333 -23.10 6.14 -2.77
C THR A 333 -22.71 7.32 -1.89
N GLY A 334 -21.56 7.93 -2.20
CA GLY A 334 -21.18 9.25 -1.72
C GLY A 334 -21.90 10.36 -2.52
N LEU A 335 -21.23 11.49 -2.69
CA LEU A 335 -21.57 12.47 -3.72
C LEU A 335 -20.94 12.04 -5.04
N LEU A 336 -21.76 11.85 -6.08
CA LEU A 336 -21.31 11.51 -7.43
C LEU A 336 -20.79 12.76 -8.16
N SER A 337 -21.30 13.95 -7.84
CA SER A 337 -20.72 15.24 -8.25
C SER A 337 -20.55 16.14 -7.02
N ALA A 338 -19.43 15.98 -6.31
CA ALA A 338 -19.18 16.78 -5.11
C ALA A 338 -19.12 18.29 -5.43
N ALA A 339 -18.68 18.67 -6.62
CA ALA A 339 -18.65 20.07 -7.06
C ALA A 339 -20.05 20.72 -7.12
N ASP A 340 -21.08 19.95 -7.47
CA ASP A 340 -22.46 20.45 -7.60
C ASP A 340 -23.31 20.21 -6.34
N GLU A 341 -22.99 19.16 -5.58
CA GLU A 341 -23.83 18.66 -4.48
C GLU A 341 -23.32 19.02 -3.08
N TRP A 342 -22.08 19.50 -2.97
CA TRP A 342 -21.54 20.01 -1.72
C TRP A 342 -22.00 21.45 -1.49
N SER A 343 -22.71 21.70 -0.40
CA SER A 343 -23.27 23.02 -0.07
C SER A 343 -22.67 23.65 1.20
N ALA A 344 -21.74 22.96 1.85
CA ALA A 344 -21.16 23.40 3.10
C ALA A 344 -19.91 24.28 2.89
N ALA A 345 -19.76 25.31 3.70
CA ALA A 345 -18.59 26.20 3.65
C ALA A 345 -17.44 25.63 4.49
N PHE A 346 -16.19 25.84 4.05
CA PHE A 346 -15.04 25.67 4.92
C PHE A 346 -15.03 26.79 5.96
N ILE A 347 -15.08 26.44 7.24
CA ILE A 347 -15.13 27.39 8.37
C ILE A 347 -13.94 27.19 9.30
N GLY A 348 -13.43 28.27 9.85
CA GLY A 348 -12.32 28.26 10.78
C GLY A 348 -12.44 29.35 11.83
N ARG A 349 -11.45 29.45 12.71
CA ARG A 349 -11.37 30.60 13.60
C ARG A 349 -10.95 31.87 12.83
N PRO A 350 -11.35 33.06 13.29
CA PRO A 350 -10.74 34.30 12.83
C PRO A 350 -9.21 34.24 12.91
N PRO A 351 -8.48 34.87 11.97
CA PRO A 351 -7.03 34.93 12.03
C PRO A 351 -6.56 35.47 13.39
N GLY A 352 -5.59 34.77 13.97
CA GLY A 352 -4.94 35.22 15.20
C GLY A 352 -3.98 36.38 14.95
N PRO A 353 -3.43 36.97 16.01
CA PRO A 353 -2.43 38.00 15.88
C PRO A 353 -1.11 37.45 15.29
N ASP A 354 -0.35 38.32 14.62
CA ASP A 354 0.92 38.01 13.97
C ASP A 354 2.05 38.96 14.41
N LEU A 355 3.26 38.75 13.89
CA LEU A 355 4.43 39.60 14.14
C LEU A 355 4.55 40.81 13.18
N SER A 356 3.50 41.13 12.40
CA SER A 356 3.54 42.28 11.49
C SER A 356 3.81 43.58 12.24
N GLY A 357 4.75 44.36 11.74
CA GLY A 357 5.24 45.60 12.36
C GLY A 357 6.40 45.42 13.35
N ALA A 358 6.72 44.18 13.76
CA ALA A 358 7.88 43.89 14.59
C ALA A 358 9.17 43.75 13.77
N THR A 359 10.30 43.97 14.43
CA THR A 359 11.65 43.89 13.87
C THR A 359 12.46 42.89 14.67
N TRP A 360 13.18 42.00 13.99
CA TRP A 360 14.23 41.18 14.61
C TRP A 360 15.32 42.11 15.15
N ILE A 361 15.61 42.02 16.44
CA ILE A 361 16.64 42.82 17.10
C ILE A 361 17.73 41.93 17.68
N TRP A 362 18.94 42.46 17.76
CA TRP A 362 20.06 41.82 18.44
C TRP A 362 20.92 42.82 19.20
N TYR A 363 21.86 42.34 20.01
CA TYR A 363 22.91 43.19 20.58
C TYR A 363 23.76 43.81 19.44
N PRO A 364 24.18 45.08 19.52
CA PRO A 364 24.97 45.73 18.46
C PRO A 364 26.40 45.19 18.36
N GLU A 365 26.53 43.97 17.82
CA GLU A 365 27.79 43.28 17.54
C GLU A 365 27.77 42.66 16.14
N GLY A 366 28.92 42.61 15.47
CA GLY A 366 29.11 41.91 14.20
C GLY A 366 28.04 42.24 13.15
N ASP A 367 27.62 41.21 12.41
CA ASP A 367 26.42 41.26 11.55
C ASP A 367 25.46 40.11 11.94
N PRO A 368 24.45 40.37 12.78
CA PRO A 368 23.54 39.34 13.27
C PRO A 368 22.76 38.61 12.17
N ALA A 369 22.58 39.20 10.99
CA ALA A 369 21.91 38.54 9.87
C ALA A 369 22.84 37.58 9.10
N ALA A 370 24.13 37.88 9.05
CA ALA A 370 25.14 37.01 8.43
C ALA A 370 25.66 35.93 9.39
N GLY A 371 25.57 36.19 10.69
CA GLY A 371 25.86 35.25 11.77
C GLY A 371 26.80 35.83 12.82
N VAL A 372 26.51 35.54 14.08
CA VAL A 372 27.29 36.00 15.25
C VAL A 372 27.65 34.80 16.14
N PRO A 373 28.68 34.89 17.00
CA PRO A 373 29.09 33.78 17.84
C PRO A 373 27.97 33.28 18.77
N ALA A 374 28.05 32.00 19.15
CA ALA A 374 27.14 31.40 20.12
C ALA A 374 27.26 32.09 21.49
N ALA A 375 26.23 32.85 21.87
CA ALA A 375 26.18 33.56 23.14
C ALA A 375 24.74 33.93 23.52
N THR A 376 24.53 34.29 24.78
CA THR A 376 23.25 34.84 25.25
C THR A 376 23.32 36.37 25.25
N ARG A 377 22.24 37.02 24.83
CA ARG A 377 22.03 38.47 24.91
C ARG A 377 20.72 38.75 25.63
N PHE A 378 20.70 39.90 26.30
CA PHE A 378 19.61 40.30 27.19
C PHE A 378 18.97 41.57 26.66
N PHE A 379 17.65 41.60 26.60
CA PHE A 379 16.87 42.67 25.98
C PHE A 379 15.81 43.18 26.95
N ARG A 380 15.63 44.50 27.03
CA ARG A 380 14.63 45.12 27.89
C ARG A 380 13.85 46.22 27.18
N ARG A 381 12.56 46.33 27.51
CA ARG A 381 11.70 47.45 27.11
C ARG A 381 10.71 47.78 28.21
N THR A 382 10.73 49.03 28.64
CA THR A 382 9.72 49.60 29.54
C THR A 382 8.71 50.43 28.76
N PHE A 383 7.43 50.31 29.11
CA PHE A 383 6.32 51.05 28.51
C PHE A 383 5.24 51.34 29.55
N GLY A 384 4.50 52.44 29.35
CA GLY A 384 3.42 52.85 30.24
C GLY A 384 2.05 52.35 29.77
N LEU A 385 1.20 51.96 30.71
CA LEU A 385 -0.22 51.68 30.51
C LEU A 385 -1.07 52.63 31.35
N THR A 386 -2.13 53.19 30.76
CA THR A 386 -3.05 54.08 31.49
C THR A 386 -3.82 53.30 32.55
N ASP A 387 -4.33 52.11 32.19
CA ASP A 387 -5.11 51.22 33.05
C ASP A 387 -4.65 49.75 32.88
N VAL A 388 -5.09 48.87 33.78
CA VAL A 388 -4.86 47.42 33.65
C VAL A 388 -5.72 46.90 32.48
N PRO A 389 -5.13 46.25 31.47
CA PRO A 389 -5.88 45.81 30.31
C PRO A 389 -6.76 44.61 30.64
N ALA A 390 -7.92 44.52 29.98
CA ALA A 390 -8.81 43.37 30.13
C ALA A 390 -8.22 42.10 29.50
N VAL A 391 -7.42 42.25 28.44
CA VAL A 391 -6.68 41.19 27.75
C VAL A 391 -5.37 41.77 27.24
N ALA A 392 -4.27 41.02 27.35
CA ALA A 392 -3.01 41.32 26.70
C ALA A 392 -2.30 40.05 26.25
N THR A 393 -1.77 40.06 25.03
CA THR A 393 -1.14 38.87 24.44
C THR A 393 0.23 39.21 23.88
N LEU A 394 1.22 38.42 24.26
CA LEU A 394 2.59 38.52 23.79
C LEU A 394 2.88 37.42 22.78
N ILE A 395 3.32 37.80 21.59
CA ILE A 395 3.92 36.90 20.60
C ILE A 395 5.42 37.05 20.70
N VAL A 396 6.16 35.97 20.82
CA VAL A 396 7.62 36.03 20.95
C VAL A 396 8.31 34.79 20.40
N THR A 397 9.44 35.01 19.72
CA THR A 397 10.40 33.97 19.38
C THR A 397 11.80 34.56 19.25
N GLY A 398 12.81 33.70 19.21
CA GLY A 398 14.19 34.10 18.98
C GLY A 398 14.94 33.02 18.23
N ASP A 399 15.95 33.44 17.46
CA ASP A 399 16.91 32.59 16.79
C ASP A 399 18.20 32.53 17.64
N ASP A 400 18.45 31.49 18.42
CA ASP A 400 17.67 30.23 18.50
C ASP A 400 16.60 30.21 19.62
N THR A 401 16.67 31.09 20.61
CA THR A 401 15.81 31.00 21.81
C THR A 401 15.30 32.35 22.29
N ALA A 402 14.19 32.37 23.05
CA ALA A 402 13.67 33.52 23.77
C ALA A 402 13.04 33.08 25.10
N ASP A 403 13.76 33.32 26.19
CA ASP A 403 13.25 33.21 27.56
C ASP A 403 12.73 34.58 27.99
N VAL A 404 11.49 34.67 28.47
CA VAL A 404 10.76 35.95 28.55
C VAL A 404 10.14 36.15 29.93
N TRP A 405 10.33 37.36 30.45
CA TRP A 405 9.72 37.85 31.67
C TRP A 405 8.87 39.09 31.41
N VAL A 406 7.77 39.21 32.14
CA VAL A 406 6.94 40.42 32.22
C VAL A 406 6.90 40.84 33.68
N ASN A 407 7.40 42.04 33.98
CA ASN A 407 7.52 42.56 35.34
C ASN A 407 8.20 41.57 36.31
N GLY A 408 9.32 40.97 35.90
CA GLY A 408 10.08 39.99 36.69
C GLY A 408 9.45 38.59 36.76
N ALA A 409 8.21 38.40 36.31
CA ALA A 409 7.56 37.09 36.27
C ALA A 409 7.89 36.37 34.96
N PRO A 410 8.42 35.12 34.97
CA PRO A 410 8.64 34.35 33.76
C PRO A 410 7.29 33.98 33.11
N VAL A 411 7.15 34.28 31.82
CA VAL A 411 5.90 34.04 31.06
C VAL A 411 6.09 33.11 29.87
N SER A 412 7.31 32.97 29.34
CA SER A 412 7.61 32.08 28.22
C SER A 412 9.06 31.60 28.27
N THR A 413 9.29 30.39 27.77
CA THR A 413 10.65 29.87 27.52
C THR A 413 10.67 29.15 26.18
N SER A 414 11.69 29.42 25.37
CA SER A 414 11.87 28.70 24.12
C SER A 414 12.54 27.35 24.36
N ARG A 415 12.10 26.35 23.62
CA ARG A 415 12.81 25.08 23.52
C ARG A 415 14.18 25.33 22.85
N ARG A 416 15.23 24.66 23.33
CA ARG A 416 16.61 24.80 22.83
C ARG A 416 16.91 23.75 21.77
N VAL A 417 16.30 23.90 20.60
CA VAL A 417 16.41 22.95 19.47
C VAL A 417 16.67 23.71 18.18
N THR A 418 17.25 23.06 17.17
CA THR A 418 17.44 23.67 15.85
C THR A 418 16.11 24.17 15.30
N ASP A 419 16.11 25.36 14.68
CA ASP A 419 14.94 25.98 14.04
C ASP A 419 13.77 26.29 14.97
N SER A 420 13.96 26.37 16.30
CA SER A 420 12.89 26.78 17.23
C SER A 420 12.30 28.16 16.91
N TRP A 421 13.08 29.05 16.28
CA TRP A 421 12.64 30.38 15.84
C TRP A 421 11.48 30.34 14.84
N LYS A 422 11.31 29.24 14.09
CA LYS A 422 10.21 29.06 13.12
C LYS A 422 8.85 28.93 13.79
N SER A 423 8.81 28.81 15.12
CA SER A 423 7.59 28.83 15.92
C SER A 423 7.64 29.96 16.94
N ALA A 424 6.63 30.82 16.95
CA ALA A 424 6.45 31.83 17.99
C ALA A 424 5.41 31.39 19.01
N ALA A 425 5.74 31.58 20.29
CA ALA A 425 4.81 31.37 21.38
C ALA A 425 3.77 32.50 21.39
N LEU A 426 2.51 32.14 21.64
CA LEU A 426 1.42 33.07 21.90
C LEU A 426 1.04 32.95 23.37
N VAL A 427 1.30 33.99 24.15
CA VAL A 427 1.20 33.95 25.62
C VAL A 427 0.22 35.00 26.12
N ASP A 428 -0.74 34.58 26.95
CA ASP A 428 -1.56 35.52 27.71
C ASP A 428 -0.73 36.10 28.86
N VAL A 429 -0.52 37.41 28.84
CA VAL A 429 0.26 38.14 29.84
C VAL A 429 -0.61 39.11 30.65
N THR A 430 -1.93 39.02 30.53
CA THR A 430 -2.90 39.94 31.14
C THR A 430 -2.68 40.07 32.65
N ALA A 431 -2.55 38.92 33.34
CA ALA A 431 -2.37 38.87 34.79
C ALA A 431 -1.01 39.42 35.27
N HIS A 432 -0.06 39.67 34.35
CA HIS A 432 1.28 40.15 34.66
C HIS A 432 1.45 41.66 34.41
N LEU A 433 0.46 42.32 33.81
CA LEU A 433 0.49 43.76 33.53
C LEU A 433 -0.21 44.58 34.61
N ARG A 434 0.21 45.83 34.76
CA ARG A 434 -0.34 46.80 35.73
C ARG A 434 -0.51 48.18 35.10
N SER A 435 -1.30 49.06 35.72
CA SER A 435 -1.29 50.49 35.37
C SER A 435 0.09 51.09 35.69
N GLY A 436 0.54 52.06 34.89
CA GLY A 436 1.87 52.65 34.94
C GLY A 436 2.92 51.85 34.18
N ASP A 437 4.16 51.85 34.67
CA ASP A 437 5.29 51.23 33.98
C ASP A 437 5.28 49.70 34.07
N ASN A 438 5.46 49.09 32.91
CA ASN A 438 5.60 47.66 32.70
C ASN A 438 6.89 47.38 31.93
N THR A 439 7.54 46.26 32.24
CA THR A 439 8.79 45.86 31.60
C THR A 439 8.64 44.48 30.97
N ILE A 440 9.02 44.35 29.69
CA ILE A 440 9.30 43.06 29.06
C ILE A 440 10.82 42.89 29.02
N ALA A 441 11.27 41.73 29.49
CA ALA A 441 12.66 41.33 29.48
C ALA A 441 12.81 40.00 28.72
N VAL A 442 13.81 39.90 27.85
CA VAL A 442 14.06 38.69 27.05
C VAL A 442 15.54 38.31 27.10
N ALA A 443 15.82 37.05 27.43
CA ALA A 443 17.13 36.45 27.26
C ALA A 443 17.08 35.56 26.01
N SER A 444 17.91 35.87 25.02
CA SER A 444 17.98 35.13 23.77
C SER A 444 19.38 34.58 23.57
N ARG A 445 19.48 33.27 23.39
CA ARG A 445 20.76 32.57 23.14
C ARG A 445 20.82 32.11 21.69
N ASN A 446 21.87 32.54 21.00
CA ASN A 446 22.35 31.91 19.79
C ASN A 446 23.15 30.65 20.20
N THR A 447 22.72 29.47 19.75
CA THR A 447 23.30 28.20 20.20
C THR A 447 24.50 27.78 19.37
N SER A 448 24.62 28.31 18.17
CA SER A 448 25.74 28.08 17.25
C SER A 448 26.23 29.40 16.65
N GLN A 449 27.24 29.37 15.78
CA GLN A 449 27.58 30.55 14.99
C GLN A 449 26.66 30.62 13.77
N SER A 450 25.49 31.21 13.97
CA SER A 450 24.39 31.32 13.00
C SER A 450 23.80 32.73 13.06
N PRO A 451 22.90 33.11 12.12
CA PRO A 451 22.05 34.28 12.30
C PRO A 451 21.43 34.31 13.70
N ALA A 452 21.27 35.50 14.28
CA ALA A 452 20.71 35.68 15.61
C ALA A 452 19.78 36.87 15.68
N GLY A 453 18.69 36.71 16.42
CA GLY A 453 17.71 37.76 16.60
C GLY A 453 16.61 37.36 17.56
N VAL A 454 15.99 38.33 18.22
CA VAL A 454 14.72 38.15 18.93
C VAL A 454 13.66 39.01 18.30
N ILE A 455 12.44 38.50 18.20
CA ILE A 455 11.29 39.25 17.71
C ILE A 455 10.09 39.04 18.64
N ALA A 456 9.43 40.13 19.01
CA ALA A 456 8.26 40.08 19.87
C ALA A 456 7.25 41.18 19.56
N LYS A 457 6.00 40.92 19.88
CA LYS A 457 4.89 41.88 19.80
C LYS A 457 3.91 41.66 20.94
N LEU A 458 3.74 42.67 21.78
CA LEU A 458 2.67 42.75 22.76
C LEU A 458 1.48 43.50 22.14
N LEU A 459 0.33 42.87 22.21
CA LEU A 459 -0.96 43.43 21.81
C LEU A 459 -1.80 43.69 23.05
N VAL A 460 -2.18 44.96 23.23
CA VAL A 460 -3.13 45.42 24.22
C VAL A 460 -4.29 46.08 23.46
N PRO A 461 -5.48 45.47 23.40
CA PRO A 461 -6.65 46.08 22.77
C PRO A 461 -6.92 47.47 23.36
N ASP A 462 -7.19 48.45 22.49
CA ASP A 462 -7.41 49.86 22.84
C ASP A 462 -6.25 50.54 23.60
N GLY A 463 -5.08 49.90 23.67
CA GLY A 463 -3.86 50.38 24.31
C GLY A 463 -2.65 50.45 23.35
N PRO A 464 -1.43 50.63 23.88
CA PRO A 464 -0.23 50.65 23.06
C PRO A 464 0.11 49.25 22.52
N THR A 465 0.48 49.18 21.25
CA THR A 465 1.17 48.00 20.69
C THR A 465 2.67 48.16 20.91
N VAL A 466 3.31 47.20 21.57
CA VAL A 466 4.76 47.22 21.81
C VAL A 466 5.40 46.17 20.93
N VAL A 467 6.34 46.57 20.08
CA VAL A 467 7.07 45.66 19.18
C VAL A 467 8.56 45.71 19.50
N THR A 468 9.28 44.64 19.15
CA THR A 468 10.75 44.68 19.06
C THR A 468 11.16 45.61 17.93
N ASP A 469 12.00 46.59 18.26
CA ASP A 469 12.58 47.59 17.36
C ASP A 469 13.84 48.21 18.00
N GLY A 470 14.42 49.23 17.37
CA GLY A 470 15.61 49.93 17.90
C GLY A 470 15.40 50.70 19.20
N SER A 471 14.18 50.74 19.76
CA SER A 471 13.88 51.38 21.05
C SER A 471 14.09 50.46 22.26
N TRP A 472 14.40 49.20 22.03
CA TRP A 472 14.78 48.24 23.08
C TRP A 472 16.21 48.47 23.53
N LYS A 473 16.50 48.15 24.79
CA LYS A 473 17.84 48.12 25.35
C LYS A 473 18.42 46.71 25.24
N ALA A 474 19.74 46.59 25.04
CA ALA A 474 20.42 45.30 24.93
C ALA A 474 21.73 45.24 25.74
N HIS A 475 22.07 44.06 26.26
CA HIS A 475 23.29 43.82 27.03
C HIS A 475 23.89 42.43 26.77
N GLN A 476 25.20 42.27 26.99
CA GLN A 476 25.91 41.00 26.78
C GLN A 476 25.79 40.03 27.97
N ASP A 477 25.65 40.58 29.18
CA ASP A 477 25.54 39.83 30.44
C ASP A 477 24.17 40.00 31.11
N ALA A 478 23.85 39.15 32.10
CA ALA A 478 22.67 39.24 32.97
C ALA A 478 23.02 39.79 34.36
N PRO A 479 22.99 41.11 34.58
CA PRO A 479 23.03 41.69 35.93
C PRO A 479 21.90 41.14 36.80
N SER A 480 22.10 41.02 38.11
CA SER A 480 21.05 40.59 39.03
C SER A 480 19.83 41.54 38.98
N GLY A 481 18.63 40.98 38.80
CA GLY A 481 17.37 41.75 38.76
C GLY A 481 17.15 42.50 37.43
N TRP A 482 17.92 42.20 36.39
CA TRP A 482 17.74 42.79 35.06
C TRP A 482 16.38 42.46 34.42
N GLU A 483 15.59 41.55 34.98
CA GLU A 483 14.23 41.22 34.53
C GLU A 483 13.15 42.04 35.25
N ASP A 484 13.49 42.67 36.38
CA ASP A 484 12.55 43.33 37.26
C ASP A 484 12.12 44.73 36.75
N PRO A 485 10.91 45.17 37.12
CA PRO A 485 10.50 46.54 36.88
C PRO A 485 11.32 47.49 37.77
N GLY A 486 11.82 48.59 37.19
CA GLY A 486 12.60 49.62 37.92
C GLY A 486 14.12 49.38 37.96
N TYR A 487 14.63 48.30 37.36
CA TYR A 487 16.05 48.15 37.08
C TYR A 487 16.54 49.26 36.12
N ASP A 488 17.66 49.90 36.44
CA ASP A 488 18.27 50.97 35.64
C ASP A 488 19.09 50.38 34.47
N ASP A 489 18.52 50.45 33.27
CA ASP A 489 19.17 50.09 32.01
C ASP A 489 19.64 51.32 31.21
N GLY A 490 19.81 52.47 31.86
CA GLY A 490 20.25 53.72 31.23
C GLY A 490 21.54 53.57 30.44
N ASP A 491 22.51 52.83 31.00
CA ASP A 491 23.83 52.57 30.41
C ASP A 491 23.82 51.44 29.36
N TRP A 492 22.70 50.74 29.17
CA TRP A 492 22.60 49.72 28.12
C TRP A 492 22.52 50.40 26.74
N PRO A 493 23.27 49.93 25.72
CA PRO A 493 23.08 50.40 24.36
C PRO A 493 21.68 50.05 23.83
N ALA A 494 21.23 50.80 22.82
CA ALA A 494 20.06 50.41 22.05
C ALA A 494 20.31 49.09 21.31
N ALA A 495 19.28 48.25 21.23
CA ALA A 495 19.30 47.06 20.41
C ALA A 495 19.42 47.43 18.92
N ARG A 496 20.20 46.65 18.18
CA ARG A 496 20.32 46.82 16.73
C ARG A 496 19.11 46.19 16.04
N ALA A 497 18.40 46.98 15.25
CA ALA A 497 17.44 46.46 14.26
C ALA A 497 18.19 45.65 13.19
N VAL A 498 17.81 44.37 13.03
CA VAL A 498 18.44 43.43 12.11
C VAL A 498 17.62 43.32 10.83
N ALA A 499 16.33 42.95 10.95
CA ALA A 499 15.41 42.82 9.82
C ALA A 499 13.96 42.95 10.28
N SER A 500 13.10 43.63 9.52
CA SER A 500 11.65 43.60 9.76
C SER A 500 11.11 42.17 9.61
N TYR A 501 10.01 41.85 10.29
CA TYR A 501 9.27 40.62 10.06
C TYR A 501 8.96 40.43 8.56
N GLY A 502 9.19 39.23 8.01
CA GLY A 502 9.11 38.96 6.58
C GLY A 502 10.43 39.12 5.81
N GLY A 503 11.47 39.69 6.42
CA GLY A 503 12.79 39.90 5.82
C GLY A 503 13.93 39.15 6.52
N GLY A 504 15.16 39.40 6.07
CA GLY A 504 16.36 38.75 6.60
C GLY A 504 16.41 37.23 6.30
N PRO A 505 17.28 36.47 7.00
CA PRO A 505 17.39 35.02 6.82
C PRO A 505 16.12 34.27 7.30
N TRP A 506 15.25 34.92 8.08
CA TRP A 506 14.04 34.34 8.64
C TRP A 506 12.82 34.42 7.71
N GLY A 507 12.75 35.45 6.86
CA GLY A 507 11.63 35.69 5.96
C GLY A 507 10.28 35.73 6.70
N SER A 508 9.25 35.14 6.09
CA SER A 508 7.93 34.93 6.71
C SER A 508 7.80 33.55 7.38
N GLY A 509 8.91 32.88 7.70
CA GLY A 509 8.94 31.49 8.15
C GLY A 509 8.50 31.24 9.59
N VAL A 510 8.04 32.27 10.30
CA VAL A 510 7.60 32.16 11.70
C VAL A 510 6.11 31.86 11.76
N ARG A 511 5.77 30.65 12.23
CA ARG A 511 4.40 30.29 12.57
C ARG A 511 4.08 30.72 13.99
N VAL A 512 3.01 31.49 14.19
CA VAL A 512 2.47 31.74 15.53
C VAL A 512 1.68 30.49 15.96
N VAL A 513 2.14 29.85 17.03
CA VAL A 513 1.48 28.68 17.60
C VAL A 513 0.28 29.15 18.42
N GLY A 514 -0.90 28.57 18.16
CA GLY A 514 -2.11 28.90 18.90
C GLY A 514 -3.01 27.69 19.10
N PRO A 515 -4.04 27.80 19.96
CA PRO A 515 -4.86 26.67 20.38
C PRO A 515 -5.63 26.04 19.24
N ALA A 516 -5.87 24.73 19.31
CA ALA A 516 -6.74 24.02 18.38
C ALA A 516 -8.19 24.52 18.55
N PRO A 517 -8.86 25.02 17.49
CA PRO A 517 -10.21 25.53 17.60
C PRO A 517 -11.25 24.44 17.93
N LEU A 518 -12.23 24.82 18.75
CA LEU A 518 -13.50 24.10 18.88
C LEU A 518 -14.54 24.81 18.01
N LEU A 519 -15.19 24.09 17.10
CA LEU A 519 -16.25 24.62 16.25
C LEU A 519 -17.57 23.97 16.61
N ARG A 520 -18.65 24.74 16.80
CA ARG A 520 -19.97 24.15 17.11
C ARG A 520 -21.15 24.86 16.45
N LYS A 521 -22.23 24.10 16.25
CA LYS A 521 -23.57 24.59 15.90
C LYS A 521 -24.66 23.74 16.55
N SER A 522 -25.63 24.42 17.15
CA SER A 522 -26.87 23.78 17.62
C SER A 522 -27.93 23.78 16.52
N PHE A 523 -28.74 22.72 16.42
CA PHE A 523 -29.84 22.63 15.47
C PHE A 523 -31.01 21.81 16.04
N THR A 524 -32.20 21.95 15.45
CA THR A 524 -33.40 21.25 15.91
C THR A 524 -33.92 20.29 14.85
N VAL A 525 -34.31 19.09 15.27
CA VAL A 525 -34.91 18.04 14.42
C VAL A 525 -36.34 17.78 14.88
N ARG A 526 -37.33 18.05 14.01
CA ARG A 526 -38.75 18.03 14.39
C ARG A 526 -39.45 16.71 14.09
N GLY A 527 -39.13 16.10 12.95
CA GLY A 527 -39.72 14.86 12.45
C GLY A 527 -39.05 13.59 12.97
N ARG A 528 -39.63 12.44 12.63
CA ARG A 528 -39.03 11.12 12.89
C ARG A 528 -37.99 10.82 11.80
N VAL A 529 -36.75 10.59 12.19
CA VAL A 529 -35.64 10.32 11.27
C VAL A 529 -35.76 8.90 10.69
N ALA A 530 -35.64 8.79 9.36
CA ALA A 530 -35.50 7.53 8.64
C ALA A 530 -34.01 7.19 8.39
N SER A 531 -33.22 8.19 8.00
CA SER A 531 -31.76 8.08 7.88
C SER A 531 -31.08 9.43 8.10
N ALA A 532 -29.82 9.40 8.52
CA ALA A 532 -28.96 10.60 8.55
C ALA A 532 -27.54 10.26 8.07
N ARG A 533 -27.01 11.11 7.18
CA ARG A 533 -25.65 11.00 6.62
C ARG A 533 -24.87 12.26 6.89
N LEU A 534 -23.73 12.10 7.54
CA LEU A 534 -22.80 13.19 7.81
C LEU A 534 -21.57 13.03 6.92
N LEU A 535 -21.30 14.04 6.11
CA LEU A 535 -20.09 14.14 5.30
C LEU A 535 -19.17 15.14 5.98
N THR A 536 -17.89 14.79 6.14
CA THR A 536 -16.92 15.66 6.83
C THR A 536 -15.58 15.67 6.12
N THR A 537 -14.92 16.82 6.17
CA THR A 537 -13.54 17.00 5.72
C THR A 537 -12.89 18.20 6.42
N ALA A 538 -11.59 18.40 6.23
CA ALA A 538 -10.87 19.58 6.68
C ALA A 538 -9.72 19.93 5.73
N LEU A 539 -9.43 21.23 5.64
CA LEU A 539 -8.11 21.75 5.29
C LEU A 539 -7.30 21.77 6.59
N GLY A 540 -6.57 20.69 6.87
CA GLY A 540 -5.98 20.41 8.17
C GLY A 540 -6.47 19.07 8.70
N LEU A 541 -6.63 18.93 10.01
CA LEU A 541 -7.18 17.73 10.65
C LEU A 541 -8.45 18.03 11.41
N HIS A 542 -9.34 17.03 11.57
CA HIS A 542 -10.53 17.18 12.40
C HIS A 542 -10.87 15.94 13.23
N GLU A 543 -11.51 16.18 14.38
CA GLU A 543 -12.29 15.17 15.10
C GLU A 543 -13.73 15.67 15.27
N THR A 544 -14.66 15.05 14.54
CA THR A 544 -16.08 15.44 14.55
C THR A 544 -16.82 14.83 15.73
N ARG A 545 -17.67 15.63 16.38
CA ARG A 545 -18.53 15.27 17.51
C ARG A 545 -20.00 15.53 17.19
N LEU A 546 -20.90 14.64 17.59
CA LEU A 546 -22.36 14.81 17.47
C LEU A 546 -23.02 14.38 18.79
N ASN A 547 -23.69 15.33 19.45
CA ASN A 547 -24.42 15.11 20.70
C ASN A 547 -23.57 14.45 21.82
N GLY A 548 -22.34 14.93 22.00
CA GLY A 548 -21.39 14.44 23.01
C GLY A 548 -20.56 13.21 22.60
N ALA A 549 -20.79 12.63 21.42
CA ALA A 549 -20.09 11.44 20.95
C ALA A 549 -19.17 11.74 19.76
N LYS A 550 -17.98 11.11 19.72
CA LYS A 550 -17.12 11.10 18.53
C LYS A 550 -17.83 10.39 17.37
N VAL A 551 -17.76 10.97 16.18
CA VAL A 551 -18.27 10.35 14.95
C VAL A 551 -17.19 9.47 14.32
N GLY A 552 -17.44 8.17 14.28
CA GLY A 552 -16.48 7.18 13.77
C GLY A 552 -15.26 6.99 14.69
N ASP A 553 -14.32 6.19 14.21
CA ASP A 553 -13.08 5.80 14.88
C ASP A 553 -11.82 6.41 14.24
N GLY A 554 -11.97 7.04 13.08
CA GLY A 554 -10.90 7.69 12.35
C GLY A 554 -10.11 8.70 13.20
N VAL A 555 -8.82 8.75 12.96
CA VAL A 555 -7.86 9.70 13.52
C VAL A 555 -7.07 10.34 12.38
N LEU A 556 -6.52 11.53 12.60
CA LEU A 556 -5.78 12.27 11.57
C LEU A 556 -6.57 12.45 10.25
N ALA A 557 -7.90 12.53 10.34
CA ALA A 557 -8.78 12.73 9.20
C ALA A 557 -8.67 14.18 8.67
N PRO A 558 -8.67 14.41 7.35
CA PRO A 558 -9.02 13.47 6.28
C PRO A 558 -7.82 12.76 5.63
N GLY A 559 -6.65 12.78 6.27
CA GLY A 559 -5.38 12.35 5.67
C GLY A 559 -4.72 13.45 4.84
N TRP A 560 -3.64 13.09 4.15
CA TRP A 560 -2.82 14.02 3.37
C TRP A 560 -3.00 13.80 1.88
N THR A 561 -3.37 14.85 1.14
CA THR A 561 -3.31 14.95 -0.32
C THR A 561 -2.64 16.27 -0.69
N ASP A 562 -2.35 16.51 -1.97
CA ASP A 562 -2.13 17.88 -2.42
C ASP A 562 -3.45 18.66 -2.31
N TYR A 563 -3.60 19.43 -1.22
CA TYR A 563 -4.82 20.20 -0.93
C TYR A 563 -5.13 21.26 -2.01
N THR A 564 -4.19 21.59 -2.90
CA THR A 564 -4.45 22.48 -4.05
C THR A 564 -5.13 21.77 -5.23
N LYS A 565 -5.10 20.43 -5.24
CA LYS A 565 -5.61 19.57 -6.31
C LYS A 565 -6.83 18.78 -5.88
N ARG A 566 -6.83 18.21 -4.67
CA ARG A 566 -7.94 17.42 -4.14
C ARG A 566 -7.94 17.38 -2.61
N VAL A 567 -9.13 17.19 -2.03
CA VAL A 567 -9.31 16.91 -0.60
C VAL A 567 -10.31 15.78 -0.43
N GLN A 568 -9.98 14.81 0.42
CA GLN A 568 -10.86 13.67 0.71
C GLN A 568 -11.96 14.06 1.70
N TYR A 569 -13.20 13.60 1.48
CA TYR A 569 -14.26 13.63 2.48
C TYR A 569 -14.73 12.21 2.82
N LYS A 570 -15.20 12.01 4.06
CA LYS A 570 -15.75 10.72 4.52
C LYS A 570 -17.24 10.84 4.79
N VAL A 571 -17.99 9.79 4.46
CA VAL A 571 -19.44 9.67 4.73
C VAL A 571 -19.66 8.78 5.95
N PHE A 572 -20.46 9.24 6.90
CA PHE A 572 -20.83 8.50 8.11
C PHE A 572 -22.34 8.30 8.21
N ASP A 573 -22.77 7.11 8.64
CA ASP A 573 -24.14 6.88 9.08
C ASP A 573 -24.30 7.34 10.52
N VAL A 574 -25.00 8.45 10.71
CA VAL A 574 -25.27 9.04 12.04
C VAL A 574 -26.74 8.93 12.43
N THR A 575 -27.50 8.05 11.79
CA THR A 575 -28.95 7.89 12.01
C THR A 575 -29.30 7.69 13.48
N ALA A 576 -28.54 6.86 14.19
CA ALA A 576 -28.77 6.56 15.60
C ALA A 576 -28.30 7.68 16.57
N HIS A 577 -27.48 8.62 16.08
CA HIS A 577 -26.90 9.69 16.90
C HIS A 577 -27.75 10.96 16.89
N VAL A 578 -28.55 11.17 15.84
CA VAL A 578 -29.49 12.30 15.73
C VAL A 578 -30.69 12.06 16.64
N ARG A 579 -31.02 13.07 17.46
CA ARG A 579 -32.13 13.04 18.42
C ARG A 579 -33.28 13.90 17.91
N ARG A 580 -34.52 13.57 18.26
CA ARG A 580 -35.64 14.52 18.08
C ARG A 580 -35.48 15.66 19.08
N GLY A 581 -35.72 16.90 18.65
CA GLY A 581 -35.49 18.10 19.45
C GLY A 581 -34.10 18.69 19.20
N ALA A 582 -33.47 19.20 20.26
CA ALA A 582 -32.19 19.88 20.17
C ALA A 582 -31.03 18.90 19.95
N ASN A 583 -30.12 19.28 19.06
CA ASN A 583 -28.88 18.57 18.73
C ASN A 583 -27.73 19.57 18.67
N ALA A 584 -26.50 19.08 18.81
CA ALA A 584 -25.28 19.84 18.56
C ALA A 584 -24.31 19.04 17.71
N LEU A 585 -23.79 19.66 16.66
CA LEU A 585 -22.66 19.17 15.87
C LEU A 585 -21.45 20.05 16.20
N GLY A 586 -20.30 19.42 16.39
CA GLY A 586 -19.06 20.13 16.66
C GLY A 586 -17.83 19.42 16.07
N ALA A 587 -16.70 20.11 16.05
CA ALA A 587 -15.43 19.54 15.65
C ALA A 587 -14.26 20.18 16.43
N TRP A 588 -13.30 19.35 16.83
CA TRP A 588 -11.94 19.81 17.06
C TRP A 588 -11.26 19.98 15.71
N LEU A 589 -10.44 21.02 15.56
CA LEU A 589 -9.72 21.31 14.33
C LEU A 589 -8.22 21.49 14.61
N GLY A 590 -7.37 20.77 13.89
CA GLY A 590 -5.90 20.79 14.03
C GLY A 590 -5.19 21.19 12.75
N ASN A 591 -3.92 21.61 12.86
CA ASN A 591 -3.15 22.15 11.72
C ASN A 591 -2.82 21.10 10.65
N GLY A 592 -2.41 19.90 11.08
CA GLY A 592 -2.04 18.81 10.18
C GLY A 592 -1.01 19.17 9.12
N TRP A 593 -1.09 18.48 7.98
CA TRP A 593 -0.24 18.75 6.83
C TRP A 593 -0.58 20.08 6.11
N PHE A 594 -1.77 20.62 6.31
CA PHE A 594 -2.25 21.82 5.60
C PHE A 594 -1.53 23.09 6.09
N SER A 595 -1.60 23.35 7.40
CA SER A 595 -1.04 24.57 8.03
C SER A 595 0.02 24.31 9.10
N GLY A 596 0.36 23.05 9.35
CA GLY A 596 1.42 22.65 10.28
C GLY A 596 2.82 22.66 9.65
N SER A 597 3.77 22.08 10.37
CA SER A 597 5.11 21.79 9.85
C SER A 597 5.05 20.57 8.93
N LEU A 598 5.96 20.51 7.95
CA LEU A 598 6.26 19.36 7.09
C LEU A 598 7.76 19.01 7.17
N GLY A 599 8.32 19.15 8.37
CA GLY A 599 9.74 18.92 8.63
C GLY A 599 10.65 19.82 7.80
N PHE A 600 11.69 19.26 7.17
CA PHE A 600 12.57 20.04 6.29
C PHE A 600 11.88 20.54 5.01
N ALA A 601 10.69 20.02 4.68
CA ALA A 601 9.87 20.59 3.61
C ALA A 601 9.21 21.92 4.01
N GLY A 602 9.49 22.47 5.20
CA GLY A 602 9.02 23.78 5.64
C GLY A 602 7.73 23.73 6.46
N ASN A 603 7.04 24.86 6.58
CA ASN A 603 5.77 24.98 7.32
C ASN A 603 4.73 25.71 6.47
N GLN A 604 3.44 25.57 6.83
CA GLN A 604 2.32 26.30 6.21
C GLN A 604 2.29 26.21 4.67
N ARG A 605 2.60 25.02 4.11
CA ARG A 605 2.74 24.83 2.65
C ARG A 605 1.46 25.08 1.85
N TYR A 606 0.30 24.76 2.42
CA TYR A 606 -0.99 24.87 1.74
C TYR A 606 -1.85 26.01 2.26
N GLY A 607 -1.67 26.38 3.53
CA GLY A 607 -2.35 27.52 4.14
C GLY A 607 -1.79 27.85 5.53
N THR A 608 -2.21 28.98 6.09
CA THR A 608 -1.68 29.50 7.37
C THR A 608 -2.50 29.09 8.60
N GLN A 609 -3.70 28.55 8.40
CA GLN A 609 -4.59 28.06 9.47
C GLN A 609 -5.54 26.99 8.95
N PRO A 610 -6.06 26.10 9.80
CA PRO A 610 -6.95 25.03 9.35
C PRO A 610 -8.40 25.49 9.17
N PHE A 611 -9.17 24.75 8.36
CA PHE A 611 -10.61 24.95 8.14
C PHE A 611 -11.37 23.62 8.11
N TYR A 612 -12.58 23.58 8.67
CA TYR A 612 -13.45 22.40 8.72
C TYR A 612 -14.66 22.58 7.81
N ALA A 613 -15.12 21.51 7.16
CA ALA A 613 -16.38 21.53 6.43
C ALA A 613 -17.19 20.25 6.67
N ALA A 614 -18.51 20.43 6.85
CA ALA A 614 -19.42 19.31 7.04
C ALA A 614 -20.84 19.57 6.54
N GLN A 615 -21.46 18.50 6.03
CA GLN A 615 -22.83 18.49 5.55
C GLN A 615 -23.58 17.29 6.14
N LEU A 616 -24.63 17.55 6.91
CA LEU A 616 -25.52 16.55 7.49
C LEU A 616 -26.86 16.55 6.75
N LEU A 617 -27.15 15.48 6.00
CA LEU A 617 -28.45 15.24 5.39
C LEU A 617 -29.28 14.33 6.29
N ILE A 618 -30.44 14.81 6.73
CA ILE A 618 -31.43 14.06 7.50
C ILE A 618 -32.63 13.80 6.60
N THR A 619 -33.01 12.53 6.43
CA THR A 619 -34.23 12.13 5.72
C THR A 619 -35.25 11.65 6.75
N PHE A 620 -36.47 12.19 6.69
CA PHE A 620 -37.57 11.84 7.58
C PHE A 620 -38.41 10.69 7.04
N THR A 621 -39.21 10.06 7.91
CA THR A 621 -40.09 8.95 7.53
C THR A 621 -41.23 9.34 6.58
N ASP A 622 -41.52 10.64 6.43
CA ASP A 622 -42.48 11.16 5.46
C ASP A 622 -41.86 11.47 4.08
N GLY A 623 -40.54 11.26 3.93
CA GLY A 623 -39.78 11.50 2.70
C GLY A 623 -39.21 12.92 2.57
N SER A 624 -39.55 13.84 3.47
CA SER A 624 -38.92 15.18 3.50
C SER A 624 -37.48 15.11 4.02
N THR A 625 -36.68 16.14 3.75
CA THR A 625 -35.28 16.23 4.20
C THR A 625 -34.98 17.52 4.96
N GLN A 626 -33.97 17.47 5.81
CA GLN A 626 -33.35 18.63 6.47
C GLN A 626 -31.84 18.57 6.26
N LEU A 627 -31.26 19.70 5.86
CA LEU A 627 -29.82 19.85 5.65
C LEU A 627 -29.24 20.75 6.75
N VAL A 628 -28.13 20.33 7.36
CA VAL A 628 -27.36 21.14 8.31
C VAL A 628 -25.92 21.21 7.80
N THR A 629 -25.43 22.41 7.53
CA THR A 629 -24.11 22.65 6.94
C THR A 629 -23.24 23.52 7.83
N THR A 630 -21.92 23.44 7.61
CA THR A 630 -20.96 24.47 8.00
C THR A 630 -21.21 25.76 7.23
N ASP A 631 -21.35 26.86 7.96
CA ASP A 631 -21.68 28.21 7.47
C ASP A 631 -21.32 29.26 8.54
N SER A 632 -21.60 30.54 8.28
CA SER A 632 -21.30 31.65 9.20
C SER A 632 -22.11 31.66 10.50
N SER A 633 -23.11 30.79 10.66
CA SER A 633 -23.89 30.69 11.91
C SER A 633 -23.20 29.82 12.98
N TRP A 634 -22.11 29.13 12.62
CA TRP A 634 -21.29 28.40 13.57
C TRP A 634 -20.52 29.35 14.50
N LYS A 635 -20.16 28.83 15.66
CA LYS A 635 -19.31 29.53 16.61
C LYS A 635 -18.02 28.78 16.87
N THR A 636 -17.00 29.53 17.29
CA THR A 636 -15.67 29.03 17.62
C THR A 636 -15.27 29.42 19.03
N GLY A 637 -14.68 28.47 19.75
CA GLY A 637 -14.06 28.65 21.05
C GLY A 637 -12.66 28.06 21.06
N THR A 638 -11.93 28.28 22.14
CA THR A 638 -10.66 27.59 22.40
C THR A 638 -10.93 26.28 23.14
N GLY A 639 -10.10 25.28 22.87
CA GLY A 639 -10.10 24.02 23.61
C GLY A 639 -8.86 23.87 24.49
N ALA A 640 -8.79 22.73 25.18
CA ALA A 640 -7.65 22.35 26.01
C ALA A 640 -6.35 22.08 25.23
N ILE A 641 -6.39 21.88 23.91
CA ILE A 641 -5.19 21.76 23.08
C ILE A 641 -4.69 23.17 22.76
N THR A 642 -3.56 23.56 23.36
CA THR A 642 -2.98 24.91 23.22
C THR A 642 -1.95 24.99 22.09
N ALA A 643 -1.42 23.85 21.65
CA ALA A 643 -0.56 23.71 20.49
C ALA A 643 -0.69 22.31 19.88
N ASP A 644 -0.65 22.22 18.55
CA ASP A 644 -0.51 20.95 17.83
C ASP A 644 0.48 21.09 16.66
N ASP A 645 1.19 20.00 16.39
CA ASP A 645 2.02 19.81 15.22
C ASP A 645 2.34 18.32 15.02
N LEU A 646 2.35 17.85 13.77
CA LEU A 646 2.67 16.46 13.45
C LEU A 646 4.09 16.04 13.87
N TYR A 647 5.06 16.96 13.82
CA TYR A 647 6.48 16.68 14.08
C TYR A 647 6.92 17.09 15.48
N HIS A 648 6.35 18.18 16.00
CA HIS A 648 6.79 18.74 17.28
C HIS A 648 6.01 18.18 18.49
N GLY A 649 4.77 17.71 18.29
CA GLY A 649 3.91 17.16 19.34
C GLY A 649 2.69 18.04 19.67
N GLU A 650 1.97 17.66 20.71
CA GLU A 650 0.75 18.34 21.17
C GLU A 650 0.89 18.83 22.62
N THR A 651 0.41 20.04 22.91
CA THR A 651 0.32 20.57 24.28
C THR A 651 -1.13 20.67 24.70
N TYR A 652 -1.46 20.05 25.83
CA TYR A 652 -2.80 19.96 26.37
C TYR A 652 -2.84 20.48 27.82
N ASP A 653 -3.74 21.42 28.09
CA ASP A 653 -4.02 21.93 29.43
C ASP A 653 -5.44 21.56 29.86
N ALA A 654 -5.56 20.57 30.75
CA ALA A 654 -6.85 20.07 31.21
C ALA A 654 -7.67 21.12 31.97
N ARG A 655 -7.03 22.18 32.51
CA ARG A 655 -7.72 23.27 33.18
C ARG A 655 -8.60 24.08 32.22
N LEU A 656 -8.30 24.02 30.92
CA LEU A 656 -9.01 24.71 29.84
C LEU A 656 -10.07 23.81 29.17
N HIS A 657 -10.34 22.61 29.70
CA HIS A 657 -11.34 21.73 29.13
C HIS A 657 -12.76 22.28 29.30
N THR A 658 -13.44 22.54 28.19
CA THR A 658 -14.83 23.03 28.19
C THR A 658 -15.81 21.87 28.19
N GLU A 659 -16.34 21.49 29.35
CA GLU A 659 -17.28 20.36 29.47
C GLU A 659 -18.59 20.62 28.69
N GLY A 660 -19.10 19.61 27.99
CA GLY A 660 -20.42 19.64 27.32
C GLY A 660 -20.53 20.50 26.05
N TRP A 661 -19.44 21.11 25.57
CA TRP A 661 -19.43 22.00 24.40
C TRP A 661 -20.03 21.37 23.12
N ASP A 662 -19.88 20.07 22.95
CA ASP A 662 -20.36 19.27 21.81
C ASP A 662 -21.76 18.65 22.05
N SER A 663 -22.46 19.07 23.11
CA SER A 663 -23.81 18.65 23.46
C SER A 663 -24.84 19.77 23.27
N ALA A 664 -26.10 19.37 23.09
CA ALA A 664 -27.22 20.31 23.04
C ALA A 664 -27.39 21.01 24.40
N GLY A 665 -27.77 22.29 24.37
CA GLY A 665 -28.00 23.09 25.58
C GLY A 665 -26.77 23.79 26.18
N PHE A 666 -25.58 23.59 25.60
CA PHE A 666 -24.40 24.37 25.96
C PHE A 666 -24.56 25.85 25.61
N ASP A 667 -24.17 26.72 26.54
CA ASP A 667 -24.21 28.17 26.40
C ASP A 667 -22.96 28.68 25.68
N ASP A 668 -23.12 29.00 24.39
CA ASP A 668 -22.04 29.48 23.52
C ASP A 668 -22.13 31.00 23.26
N ARG A 669 -22.84 31.76 24.09
CA ARG A 669 -23.05 33.21 23.88
C ARG A 669 -21.74 33.99 23.80
N ASP A 670 -20.73 33.57 24.56
CA ASP A 670 -19.42 34.21 24.61
C ASP A 670 -18.42 33.65 23.59
N TRP A 671 -18.83 32.66 22.78
CA TRP A 671 -18.01 32.13 21.69
C TRP A 671 -18.05 33.08 20.49
N ALA A 672 -16.90 33.25 19.84
CA ALA A 672 -16.78 34.09 18.66
C ALA A 672 -17.48 33.46 17.45
N ALA A 673 -17.86 34.29 16.48
CA ALA A 673 -18.31 33.80 15.18
C ALA A 673 -17.13 33.15 14.42
N VAL A 674 -17.42 32.11 13.64
CA VAL A 674 -16.44 31.55 12.71
C VAL A 674 -16.18 32.50 11.53
N VAL A 675 -15.06 32.30 10.84
CA VAL A 675 -14.85 32.87 9.50
C VAL A 675 -15.04 31.78 8.44
N VAL A 676 -15.59 32.18 7.31
CA VAL A 676 -15.68 31.34 6.11
C VAL A 676 -14.39 31.50 5.30
N HIS A 677 -13.82 30.38 4.85
CA HIS A 677 -12.65 30.38 3.98
C HIS A 677 -12.96 31.13 2.68
N ALA A 678 -12.17 32.16 2.38
CA ALA A 678 -12.36 33.00 1.20
C ALA A 678 -11.52 32.55 -0.02
N GLY A 679 -10.62 31.57 0.16
CA GLY A 679 -9.79 31.04 -0.91
C GLY A 679 -10.53 30.04 -1.81
N PRO A 680 -9.88 29.55 -2.88
CA PRO A 680 -10.45 28.56 -3.77
C PRO A 680 -10.82 27.28 -3.02
N THR A 681 -12.05 26.79 -3.19
CA THR A 681 -12.46 25.49 -2.66
C THR A 681 -11.82 24.39 -3.51
N PRO A 682 -11.00 23.50 -2.92
CA PRO A 682 -10.40 22.42 -3.68
C PRO A 682 -11.43 21.37 -4.08
N PRO A 683 -11.22 20.65 -5.19
CA PRO A 683 -12.06 19.52 -5.58
C PRO A 683 -12.19 18.49 -4.45
N LEU A 684 -13.42 18.12 -4.12
CA LEU A 684 -13.72 17.11 -3.11
C LEU A 684 -13.91 15.74 -3.75
N VAL A 685 -13.27 14.73 -3.17
CA VAL A 685 -13.39 13.33 -3.60
C VAL A 685 -13.77 12.46 -2.40
N ALA A 686 -14.54 11.38 -2.60
CA ALA A 686 -14.78 10.48 -1.48
C ALA A 686 -13.45 9.83 -1.08
N GLN A 687 -13.29 9.55 0.21
CA GLN A 687 -12.06 8.96 0.71
C GLN A 687 -11.80 7.60 0.05
N VAL A 688 -10.67 7.50 -0.66
CA VAL A 688 -10.26 6.31 -1.42
C VAL A 688 -9.56 5.32 -0.51
N ASP A 689 -8.63 5.79 0.32
CA ASP A 689 -8.03 4.98 1.38
C ASP A 689 -9.01 4.73 2.54
N ASN A 690 -8.75 3.76 3.40
CA ASN A 690 -9.68 3.42 4.49
C ASN A 690 -9.59 4.42 5.68
N GLY A 691 -8.60 5.31 5.64
CA GLY A 691 -8.30 6.27 6.71
C GLY A 691 -7.52 5.66 7.87
N VAL A 692 -6.88 6.51 8.66
CA VAL A 692 -6.04 6.08 9.79
C VAL A 692 -6.92 5.78 11.00
N THR A 693 -6.65 4.66 11.68
CA THR A 693 -7.31 4.27 12.93
C THR A 693 -6.28 3.77 13.94
N VAL A 694 -6.68 3.69 15.22
CA VAL A 694 -5.86 3.02 16.23
C VAL A 694 -6.08 1.51 16.13
N GLN A 695 -4.99 0.78 15.95
CA GLN A 695 -5.02 -0.63 15.56
C GLN A 695 -4.45 -1.56 16.63
N HIS A 696 -3.53 -1.07 17.46
CA HIS A 696 -2.95 -1.86 18.54
C HIS A 696 -2.62 -1.00 19.77
N GLU A 697 -2.64 -1.61 20.96
CA GLU A 697 -2.18 -0.99 22.19
C GLU A 697 -0.96 -1.72 22.74
N PHE A 698 0.08 -0.97 23.11
CA PHE A 698 1.30 -1.48 23.74
C PHE A 698 1.38 -1.05 25.20
N ARG A 699 1.68 -2.02 26.07
CA ARG A 699 2.06 -1.77 27.46
C ARG A 699 3.58 -1.80 27.57
N SER A 700 4.10 -1.07 28.56
CA SER A 700 5.54 -1.11 28.83
C SER A 700 5.99 -2.51 29.26
N VAL A 701 7.07 -2.98 28.65
CA VAL A 701 7.76 -4.23 29.04
C VAL A 701 8.81 -3.98 30.11
N SER A 702 9.31 -2.74 30.22
CA SER A 702 10.17 -2.30 31.32
C SER A 702 10.01 -0.80 31.59
N ILE A 703 10.28 -0.41 32.84
CA ILE A 703 10.29 0.99 33.31
C ILE A 703 11.58 1.21 34.09
N THR A 704 12.38 2.18 33.70
CA THR A 704 13.64 2.54 34.37
C THR A 704 13.67 4.02 34.73
N GLN A 705 14.60 4.40 35.61
CA GLN A 705 14.82 5.78 36.02
C GLN A 705 16.31 6.12 35.89
N PRO A 706 16.82 6.38 34.67
CA PRO A 706 18.24 6.64 34.45
C PRO A 706 18.74 7.92 35.16
N ARG A 707 17.84 8.87 35.44
CA ARG A 707 18.12 10.08 36.24
C ARG A 707 16.96 10.37 37.19
N PRO A 708 17.20 10.99 38.37
CA PRO A 708 16.12 11.35 39.30
C PRO A 708 15.01 12.16 38.59
N GLY A 709 13.76 11.68 38.68
CA GLY A 709 12.60 12.33 38.07
C GLY A 709 12.43 12.12 36.56
N VAL A 710 13.35 11.40 35.90
CA VAL A 710 13.28 11.07 34.46
C VAL A 710 13.08 9.56 34.31
N TRP A 711 11.93 9.17 33.79
CA TRP A 711 11.52 7.77 33.65
C TRP A 711 11.52 7.35 32.19
N ILE A 712 12.08 6.18 31.87
CA ILE A 712 12.06 5.59 30.53
C ILE A 712 11.15 4.37 30.54
N PHE A 713 10.20 4.34 29.61
CA PHE A 713 9.33 3.21 29.35
C PHE A 713 9.76 2.57 28.04
N ASP A 714 10.09 1.28 28.07
CA ASP A 714 10.28 0.48 26.85
C ASP A 714 8.96 -0.20 26.50
N LEU A 715 8.43 0.05 25.31
CA LEU A 715 7.21 -0.60 24.81
C LEU A 715 7.49 -1.92 24.08
N GLY A 716 8.75 -2.31 23.95
CA GLY A 716 9.21 -3.59 23.37
C GLY A 716 9.15 -3.66 21.83
N GLN A 717 8.57 -2.65 21.19
CA GLN A 717 8.38 -2.56 19.74
C GLN A 717 8.53 -1.10 19.29
N ASN A 718 9.25 -0.86 18.19
CA ASN A 718 9.24 0.43 17.50
C ASN A 718 8.02 0.52 16.59
N PHE A 719 7.16 1.54 16.76
CA PHE A 719 5.93 1.71 15.97
C PHE A 719 5.58 3.19 15.80
N THR A 720 4.61 3.49 14.92
CA THR A 720 4.06 4.85 14.75
C THR A 720 2.78 5.06 15.56
N GLY A 721 2.64 6.20 16.23
CA GLY A 721 1.49 6.49 17.07
C GLY A 721 1.74 7.56 18.12
N TRP A 722 1.06 7.43 19.27
CA TRP A 722 1.19 8.32 20.43
C TRP A 722 0.90 7.55 21.72
N ASN A 723 0.96 8.20 22.87
CA ASN A 723 0.65 7.58 24.15
C ASN A 723 -0.67 8.07 24.75
N ARG A 724 -1.41 7.14 25.36
CA ARG A 724 -2.39 7.46 26.39
C ARG A 724 -1.67 7.51 27.72
N ILE A 725 -1.71 8.68 28.37
CA ILE A 725 -1.03 8.98 29.63
C ILE A 725 -2.05 9.03 30.76
N ALA A 726 -1.74 8.39 31.89
CA ALA A 726 -2.60 8.37 33.08
C ALA A 726 -1.81 8.82 34.32
N VAL A 727 -2.10 10.00 34.84
CA VAL A 727 -1.37 10.63 35.96
C VAL A 727 -2.35 11.31 36.93
N ARG A 728 -2.01 11.32 38.23
CA ARG A 728 -2.68 12.10 39.26
C ARG A 728 -1.67 13.06 39.88
N GLY A 729 -2.07 14.31 40.09
CA GLY A 729 -1.26 15.35 40.71
C GLY A 729 -2.05 16.64 40.90
N ASP A 730 -1.36 17.67 41.39
CA ASP A 730 -1.97 18.98 41.63
C ASP A 730 -2.25 19.73 40.31
N ALA A 731 -3.27 20.60 40.35
CA ALA A 731 -3.62 21.46 39.22
C ALA A 731 -2.41 22.29 38.77
N GLY A 732 -2.16 22.34 37.46
CA GLY A 732 -1.02 23.06 36.90
C GLY A 732 0.29 22.27 36.87
N THR A 733 0.33 21.05 37.41
CA THR A 733 1.48 20.15 37.18
C THR A 733 1.54 19.77 35.70
N THR A 734 2.68 19.95 35.05
CA THR A 734 2.89 19.58 33.64
C THR A 734 3.77 18.34 33.53
N VAL A 735 3.23 17.29 32.90
CA VAL A 735 3.95 16.08 32.52
C VAL A 735 4.45 16.22 31.10
N THR A 736 5.74 16.01 30.88
CA THR A 736 6.37 16.05 29.55
C THR A 736 6.64 14.63 29.07
N VAL A 737 6.25 14.34 27.83
CA VAL A 737 6.34 13.03 27.18
C VAL A 737 7.23 13.16 25.93
N ARG A 738 8.43 12.57 25.95
CA ARG A 738 9.32 12.56 24.78
C ARG A 738 9.44 11.16 24.20
N HIS A 739 9.60 11.08 22.89
CA HIS A 739 9.59 9.81 22.15
C HIS A 739 10.93 9.58 21.45
N GLY A 740 11.39 8.33 21.39
CA GLY A 740 12.62 7.95 20.69
C GLY A 740 12.68 6.48 20.28
N GLU A 741 13.44 6.19 19.24
CA GLU A 741 13.55 4.85 18.67
C GLU A 741 14.53 3.95 19.42
N VAL A 742 15.60 4.56 19.96
CA VAL A 742 16.71 3.89 20.63
C VAL A 742 17.14 4.64 21.90
N LEU A 743 17.96 3.99 22.72
CA LEU A 743 18.51 4.58 23.95
C LEU A 743 20.02 4.80 23.81
N ASN A 744 20.53 5.82 24.49
CA ASN A 744 21.96 5.98 24.73
C ASN A 744 22.50 4.84 25.61
N PRO A 745 23.83 4.62 25.62
CA PRO A 745 24.46 3.62 26.50
C PRO A 745 24.19 3.83 28.00
N ASP A 746 23.90 5.06 28.45
CA ASP A 746 23.56 5.38 29.84
C ASP A 746 22.07 5.10 30.18
N GLY A 747 21.30 4.58 29.23
CA GLY A 747 19.88 4.27 29.37
C GLY A 747 18.95 5.48 29.17
N THR A 748 19.47 6.66 28.86
CA THR A 748 18.64 7.83 28.51
C THR A 748 18.15 7.79 27.07
N LEU A 749 17.09 8.56 26.77
CA LEU A 749 16.51 8.62 25.43
C LEU A 749 17.48 9.25 24.41
N TYR A 750 17.66 8.60 23.25
CA TYR A 750 18.39 9.19 22.13
C TYR A 750 17.40 9.79 21.12
N THR A 751 17.55 11.09 20.85
CA THR A 751 16.65 11.83 19.94
C THR A 751 17.39 12.62 18.85
N THR A 752 18.72 12.50 18.75
CA THR A 752 19.51 13.29 17.80
C THR A 752 19.16 12.95 16.34
N ASN A 753 18.79 11.70 16.05
CA ASN A 753 18.35 11.29 14.71
C ASN A 753 16.96 11.79 14.32
N LEU A 754 16.19 12.38 15.25
CA LEU A 754 14.92 13.02 14.95
C LEU A 754 15.08 14.39 14.28
N ARG A 755 16.32 14.92 14.27
CA ARG A 755 16.69 16.23 13.69
C ARG A 755 15.85 17.35 14.30
N ALA A 756 15.09 18.13 13.52
CA ALA A 756 14.27 19.21 14.04
C ALA A 756 12.91 18.74 14.61
N ALA A 757 12.52 17.47 14.39
CA ALA A 757 11.30 16.93 15.00
C ALA A 757 11.50 16.76 16.51
N GLN A 758 10.62 17.38 17.28
CA GLN A 758 10.74 17.38 18.74
C GLN A 758 10.08 16.13 19.35
N ALA A 759 9.04 15.61 18.70
CA ALA A 759 8.26 14.46 19.13
C ALA A 759 7.93 14.51 20.65
N THR A 760 7.41 15.66 21.11
CA THR A 760 7.23 15.94 22.54
C THR A 760 5.82 16.43 22.83
N ASP A 761 5.08 15.66 23.63
CA ASP A 761 3.76 16.03 24.11
C ASP A 761 3.83 16.57 25.54
N CYS A 762 2.95 17.50 25.88
CA CYS A 762 2.88 18.12 27.20
C CYS A 762 1.45 18.05 27.77
N PHE A 763 1.30 17.55 28.98
CA PHE A 763 0.00 17.40 29.65
C PHE A 763 -0.03 18.14 30.99
N THR A 764 -0.77 19.23 31.07
CA THR A 764 -1.01 19.99 32.31
C THR A 764 -2.29 19.54 32.98
N LEU A 765 -2.20 19.09 34.23
CA LEU A 765 -3.31 18.51 35.00
C LEU A 765 -4.30 19.57 35.49
N ALA A 766 -5.58 19.18 35.57
CA ALA A 766 -6.65 19.97 36.16
C ALA A 766 -6.70 19.87 37.69
N GLY A 767 -6.07 18.83 38.28
CA GLY A 767 -6.00 18.64 39.72
C GLY A 767 -7.30 18.10 40.32
N THR A 768 -7.95 17.16 39.62
CA THR A 768 -9.28 16.64 40.03
C THR A 768 -9.27 15.80 41.31
N GLY A 769 -8.09 15.47 41.85
CA GLY A 769 -7.91 14.48 42.92
C GLY A 769 -8.00 13.03 42.45
N SER A 770 -8.35 12.79 41.18
CA SER A 770 -8.41 11.46 40.55
C SER A 770 -7.33 11.31 39.47
N VAL A 771 -7.18 10.10 38.92
CA VAL A 771 -6.27 9.90 37.77
C VAL A 771 -6.89 10.55 36.54
N GLU A 772 -6.17 11.48 35.94
CA GLU A 772 -6.55 12.14 34.70
C GLU A 772 -5.88 11.45 33.52
N THR A 773 -6.60 11.40 32.39
CA THR A 773 -6.12 10.74 31.17
C THR A 773 -5.95 11.73 30.04
N TYR A 774 -4.79 11.70 29.39
CA TYR A 774 -4.48 12.47 28.20
C TYR A 774 -4.16 11.54 27.02
N GLU A 775 -4.66 11.90 25.85
CA GLU A 775 -4.34 11.25 24.60
C GLU A 775 -4.33 12.31 23.47
N PRO A 776 -3.20 12.47 22.75
CA PRO A 776 -3.09 13.41 21.64
C PRO A 776 -4.08 13.12 20.50
N ARG A 777 -4.41 14.15 19.71
CA ARG A 777 -5.34 14.06 18.56
C ARG A 777 -4.71 14.43 17.24
N PHE A 778 -3.79 15.40 17.24
CA PHE A 778 -3.31 16.05 16.01
C PHE A 778 -1.79 15.95 15.83
N THR A 779 -1.19 14.90 16.40
CA THR A 779 0.23 14.57 16.25
C THR A 779 0.45 13.07 16.10
N VAL A 780 1.66 12.67 15.69
CA VAL A 780 2.09 11.28 15.59
C VAL A 780 3.61 11.20 15.73
N HIS A 781 4.12 10.12 16.31
CA HIS A 781 5.54 9.88 16.57
C HIS A 781 5.93 8.46 16.16
N GLY A 782 7.15 8.25 15.70
CA GLY A 782 7.75 6.91 15.53
C GLY A 782 8.71 6.60 16.67
N TYR A 783 8.44 5.57 17.47
CA TYR A 783 9.19 5.31 18.70
C TYR A 783 9.01 3.90 19.25
N ARG A 784 9.97 3.51 20.11
CA ARG A 784 9.87 2.36 21.01
C ARG A 784 9.89 2.80 22.47
N TYR A 785 10.67 3.83 22.77
CA TYR A 785 10.93 4.31 24.11
C TYR A 785 10.23 5.64 24.35
N VAL A 786 9.70 5.79 25.56
CA VAL A 786 9.02 7.01 26.02
C VAL A 786 9.71 7.52 27.28
N GLU A 787 10.11 8.79 27.28
CA GLU A 787 10.59 9.48 28.46
C GLU A 787 9.45 10.28 29.09
N LEU A 788 9.18 10.04 30.39
CA LEU A 788 8.31 10.88 31.21
C LEU A 788 9.13 11.68 32.23
N SER A 789 8.84 12.98 32.30
CA SER A 789 9.35 13.89 33.32
C SER A 789 8.25 14.85 33.81
N GLY A 790 8.49 15.55 34.91
CA GLY A 790 7.49 16.42 35.54
C GLY A 790 6.40 15.68 36.33
N LEU A 791 6.58 14.38 36.60
CA LEU A 791 5.68 13.61 37.44
C LEU A 791 5.69 14.13 38.89
N PRO A 792 4.53 14.15 39.58
CA PRO A 792 4.47 14.47 41.01
C PRO A 792 5.40 13.58 41.84
N SER A 793 6.03 14.15 42.86
CA SER A 793 7.05 13.45 43.66
C SER A 793 6.53 12.23 44.43
N ASP A 794 5.22 12.20 44.72
CA ASP A 794 4.49 11.09 45.36
C ASP A 794 3.90 10.10 44.35
N PHE A 795 3.85 10.46 43.06
CA PHE A 795 3.40 9.57 42.00
C PHE A 795 4.50 8.57 41.64
N ARG A 796 4.14 7.30 41.50
CA ARG A 796 5.04 6.23 41.05
C ARG A 796 4.47 5.65 39.75
N PRO A 797 5.20 5.76 38.62
CA PRO A 797 4.71 5.23 37.36
C PRO A 797 4.64 3.69 37.40
N GLY A 798 3.63 3.14 36.72
CA GLY A 798 3.42 1.71 36.51
C GLY A 798 3.11 1.39 35.06
N ASP A 799 2.78 0.13 34.77
CA ASP A 799 2.55 -0.38 33.42
C ASP A 799 1.36 0.27 32.69
N THR A 800 0.41 0.85 33.44
CA THR A 800 -0.74 1.60 32.92
C THR A 800 -0.51 3.10 32.79
N THR A 801 0.62 3.63 33.27
CA THR A 801 0.91 5.07 33.20
C THR A 801 1.10 5.53 31.76
N VAL A 802 1.73 4.69 30.93
CA VAL A 802 1.96 4.91 29.50
C VAL A 802 1.41 3.71 28.74
N VAL A 803 0.43 3.95 27.87
CA VAL A 803 -0.05 2.96 26.89
C VAL A 803 0.20 3.49 25.49
N GLY A 804 1.05 2.82 24.71
CA GLY A 804 1.28 3.12 23.30
C GLY A 804 0.05 2.82 22.46
N ARG A 805 -0.37 3.76 21.63
CA ARG A 805 -1.49 3.63 20.68
C ARG A 805 -0.89 3.58 19.28
N ALA A 806 -0.74 2.39 18.72
CA ALA A 806 -0.20 2.23 17.37
C ALA A 806 -1.28 2.48 16.31
N VAL A 807 -0.95 3.26 15.29
CA VAL A 807 -1.91 3.72 14.27
C VAL A 807 -1.39 3.48 12.87
N TRP A 808 -2.28 3.19 11.92
CA TRP A 808 -1.98 3.16 10.48
C TRP A 808 -3.29 3.23 9.69
N THR A 809 -3.21 3.42 8.37
CA THR A 809 -4.36 3.33 7.47
C THR A 809 -4.99 1.95 7.59
N ASP A 810 -6.29 1.89 7.91
CA ASP A 810 -6.98 0.64 8.21
C ASP A 810 -6.86 -0.37 7.07
N ALA A 811 -6.13 -1.46 7.33
CA ALA A 811 -5.84 -2.50 6.36
C ALA A 811 -5.73 -3.83 7.09
N GLY A 812 -6.45 -4.83 6.59
CA GLY A 812 -6.33 -6.21 7.07
C GLY A 812 -4.96 -6.80 6.73
N GLN A 813 -4.61 -7.91 7.38
CA GLN A 813 -3.40 -8.68 7.08
C GLN A 813 -3.76 -9.93 6.27
N PRO A 814 -3.75 -9.87 4.92
CA PRO A 814 -4.17 -11.00 4.08
C PRO A 814 -3.13 -12.14 4.10
N GLY A 815 -1.85 -11.84 4.32
CA GLY A 815 -0.76 -12.81 4.32
C GLY A 815 -0.18 -13.11 5.69
N THR A 816 0.16 -14.39 5.91
CA THR A 816 0.98 -14.80 7.06
C THR A 816 2.10 -15.71 6.61
N PHE A 817 3.24 -15.60 7.29
CA PHE A 817 4.44 -16.38 6.99
C PHE A 817 5.14 -16.81 8.27
N SER A 818 5.62 -18.05 8.31
CA SER A 818 6.43 -18.58 9.41
C SER A 818 7.34 -19.71 8.93
N THR A 819 8.45 -19.92 9.63
CA THR A 819 9.46 -20.95 9.33
C THR A 819 9.94 -21.66 10.60
N SER A 820 10.75 -22.71 10.44
CA SER A 820 11.49 -23.35 11.53
C SER A 820 12.60 -22.48 12.13
N ASP A 821 12.99 -21.38 11.47
CA ASP A 821 14.08 -20.52 11.92
C ASP A 821 13.55 -19.23 12.57
N THR A 822 14.00 -18.97 13.80
CA THR A 822 13.54 -17.83 14.58
C THR A 822 14.05 -16.50 14.05
N LEU A 823 15.21 -16.47 13.39
CA LEU A 823 15.77 -15.26 12.80
C LEU A 823 14.91 -14.79 11.63
N ILE A 824 14.54 -15.70 10.72
CA ILE A 824 13.66 -15.38 9.59
C ILE A 824 12.27 -14.94 10.09
N ASN A 825 11.73 -15.59 11.13
CA ASN A 825 10.45 -15.20 11.71
C ASN A 825 10.53 -13.79 12.33
N LYS A 826 11.65 -13.46 12.99
CA LYS A 826 11.90 -12.12 13.52
C LYS A 826 12.08 -11.08 12.42
N LEU A 827 12.74 -11.42 11.32
CA LEU A 827 12.84 -10.58 10.14
C LEU A 827 11.46 -10.24 9.57
N GLN A 828 10.60 -11.24 9.33
CA GLN A 828 9.25 -11.00 8.84
C GLN A 828 8.41 -10.16 9.81
N HIS A 829 8.55 -10.38 11.11
CA HIS A 829 7.93 -9.51 12.14
C HIS A 829 8.39 -8.05 11.99
N ASN A 830 9.69 -7.83 11.86
CA ASN A 830 10.27 -6.49 11.73
C ASN A 830 9.82 -5.81 10.42
N ILE A 831 9.69 -6.56 9.32
CA ILE A 831 9.17 -6.05 8.03
C ILE A 831 7.74 -5.55 8.20
N VAL A 832 6.85 -6.36 8.79
CA VAL A 832 5.43 -5.99 8.98
C VAL A 832 5.28 -4.78 9.88
N TRP A 833 6.07 -4.66 10.95
CA TRP A 833 6.03 -3.48 11.81
C TRP A 833 6.62 -2.23 11.17
N GLY A 834 7.67 -2.38 10.35
CA GLY A 834 8.22 -1.29 9.55
C GLY A 834 7.21 -0.75 8.55
N GLU A 835 6.48 -1.65 7.89
CA GLU A 835 5.37 -1.31 7.00
C GLU A 835 4.22 -0.60 7.72
N ARG A 836 3.66 -1.22 8.78
CA ARG A 836 2.56 -0.62 9.56
C ARG A 836 2.89 0.80 9.98
N SER A 837 4.12 1.01 10.45
CA SER A 837 4.55 2.33 10.94
C SER A 837 4.54 3.43 9.87
N ASN A 838 4.60 3.05 8.60
CA ASN A 838 4.78 3.98 7.50
C ASN A 838 3.61 3.99 6.50
N MET A 839 2.53 3.25 6.77
CA MET A 839 1.30 3.29 5.99
C MET A 839 0.29 4.22 6.66
N LEU A 840 0.59 5.52 6.73
CA LEU A 840 -0.24 6.51 7.42
C LEU A 840 -0.71 7.57 6.43
N SER A 841 -1.88 7.34 5.82
CA SER A 841 -2.48 8.12 4.73
C SER A 841 -1.70 8.17 3.41
N ILE A 842 -0.37 8.06 3.47
CA ILE A 842 0.58 7.84 2.38
C ILE A 842 1.65 6.83 2.84
N PRO A 843 2.34 6.14 1.93
CA PRO A 843 3.51 5.32 2.24
C PRO A 843 4.73 6.22 2.52
N THR A 844 4.99 6.52 3.80
CA THR A 844 6.11 7.39 4.22
C THR A 844 7.45 6.65 4.21
N ASP A 845 8.56 7.36 4.01
CA ASP A 845 9.91 6.80 4.18
C ASP A 845 10.16 6.32 5.62
N CYS A 846 9.92 7.21 6.58
CA CYS A 846 10.07 6.96 8.01
C CYS A 846 9.00 7.72 8.83
N PRO A 847 8.66 7.30 10.06
CA PRO A 847 7.54 7.88 10.81
C PRO A 847 7.92 8.88 11.92
N GLN A 848 9.22 9.08 12.19
CA GLN A 848 9.72 9.70 13.42
C GLN A 848 10.33 11.10 13.22
N ARG A 849 11.21 11.28 12.25
CA ARG A 849 11.97 12.53 12.07
C ARG A 849 11.18 13.58 11.30
N ASP A 850 11.78 14.73 11.07
CA ASP A 850 11.30 15.87 10.27
C ASP A 850 11.26 15.59 8.75
N GLU A 851 10.68 14.46 8.34
CA GLU A 851 10.56 14.03 6.94
C GLU A 851 9.17 13.44 6.65
N ARG A 852 8.95 12.13 6.87
CA ARG A 852 7.65 11.46 6.77
C ARG A 852 6.95 11.73 5.43
N LEU A 853 7.73 11.71 4.35
CA LEU A 853 7.29 12.07 3.01
C LEU A 853 6.99 10.80 2.21
N GLY A 854 6.09 10.92 1.23
CA GLY A 854 5.76 9.83 0.31
C GLY A 854 6.86 9.60 -0.72
N TRP A 855 8.04 9.16 -0.29
CA TRP A 855 9.18 8.89 -1.15
C TRP A 855 8.88 7.75 -2.12
N THR A 856 9.04 8.05 -3.39
CA THR A 856 8.53 7.19 -4.47
C THR A 856 9.38 5.94 -4.67
N GLY A 857 10.70 6.04 -4.52
CA GLY A 857 11.62 4.90 -4.67
C GLY A 857 11.45 3.84 -3.58
N ASP A 858 11.23 4.28 -2.35
CA ASP A 858 11.00 3.43 -1.19
C ASP A 858 9.81 2.51 -1.42
N ILE A 859 8.66 3.08 -1.78
CA ILE A 859 7.45 2.27 -2.02
C ILE A 859 7.55 1.49 -3.33
N ALA A 860 8.25 1.99 -4.34
CA ALA A 860 8.50 1.21 -5.56
C ALA A 860 9.25 -0.10 -5.25
N ALA A 861 10.28 -0.05 -4.41
CA ALA A 861 11.03 -1.24 -3.98
C ALA A 861 10.22 -2.16 -3.04
N PHE A 862 9.24 -1.62 -2.32
CA PHE A 862 8.54 -2.36 -1.25
C PHE A 862 7.12 -2.82 -1.58
N CYS A 863 6.44 -2.22 -2.57
CA CYS A 863 5.01 -2.43 -2.82
C CYS A 863 4.61 -3.91 -3.04
N ALA A 864 5.51 -4.72 -3.62
CA ALA A 864 5.27 -6.15 -3.81
C ALA A 864 5.25 -6.94 -2.48
N THR A 865 6.11 -6.56 -1.53
CA THR A 865 6.11 -7.12 -0.17
C THR A 865 4.88 -6.61 0.60
N SER A 866 4.60 -5.31 0.49
CA SER A 866 3.45 -4.69 1.16
C SER A 866 2.13 -5.38 0.83
N ALA A 867 1.90 -5.68 -0.45
CA ALA A 867 0.67 -6.34 -0.90
C ALA A 867 0.48 -7.78 -0.35
N PHE A 868 1.53 -8.43 0.18
CA PHE A 868 1.37 -9.66 0.94
C PHE A 868 0.99 -9.40 2.41
N ASN A 869 1.64 -8.44 3.03
CA ASN A 869 1.54 -8.19 4.46
C ASN A 869 0.23 -7.50 4.85
N LEU A 870 -0.18 -6.48 4.11
CA LEU A 870 -1.39 -5.69 4.37
C LEU A 870 -2.23 -5.58 3.09
N ASP A 871 -3.55 -5.44 3.23
CA ASP A 871 -4.44 -5.11 2.10
C ASP A 871 -4.27 -3.63 1.72
N THR A 872 -3.18 -3.34 1.00
CA THR A 872 -2.78 -1.98 0.63
C THR A 872 -3.39 -1.49 -0.67
N HIS A 873 -4.34 -2.21 -1.26
CA HIS A 873 -4.95 -1.86 -2.54
C HIS A 873 -5.52 -0.43 -2.54
N ALA A 874 -6.34 -0.10 -1.56
CA ALA A 874 -6.99 1.22 -1.47
C ALA A 874 -5.98 2.35 -1.23
N LEU A 875 -5.04 2.14 -0.31
CA LEU A 875 -3.99 3.10 0.02
C LEU A 875 -3.08 3.39 -1.17
N LEU A 876 -2.61 2.35 -1.87
CA LEU A 876 -1.73 2.51 -3.04
C LEU A 876 -2.49 3.04 -4.25
N THR A 877 -3.78 2.73 -4.41
CA THR A 877 -4.63 3.37 -5.44
C THR A 877 -4.71 4.88 -5.20
N LYS A 878 -4.96 5.30 -3.96
CA LYS A 878 -4.94 6.70 -3.55
C LYS A 878 -3.55 7.34 -3.73
N PHE A 879 -2.48 6.60 -3.47
CA PHE A 879 -1.13 7.12 -3.66
C PHE A 879 -0.76 7.32 -5.15
N VAL A 880 -1.25 6.47 -6.05
CA VAL A 880 -1.09 6.68 -7.51
C VAL A 880 -1.84 7.93 -7.99
N ASP A 881 -2.96 8.27 -7.34
CA ASP A 881 -3.61 9.57 -7.51
C ASP A 881 -2.67 10.73 -7.10
N ASP A 882 -2.02 10.64 -5.94
CA ASP A 882 -1.06 11.66 -5.47
C ASP A 882 0.16 11.79 -6.41
N LEU A 883 0.69 10.66 -6.90
CA LEU A 883 1.79 10.63 -7.89
C LEU A 883 1.39 11.36 -9.18
N THR A 884 0.14 11.17 -9.62
CA THR A 884 -0.38 11.80 -10.83
C THR A 884 -0.59 13.30 -10.64
N ASP A 885 -1.10 13.71 -9.48
CA ASP A 885 -1.25 15.14 -9.13
C ASP A 885 0.09 15.88 -9.08
N ALA A 886 1.13 15.17 -8.61
CA ALA A 886 2.49 15.68 -8.50
C ALA A 886 3.30 15.64 -9.82
N GLN A 887 2.82 14.91 -10.84
CA GLN A 887 3.55 14.76 -12.11
C GLN A 887 3.74 16.12 -12.80
N GLN A 888 4.99 16.42 -13.19
CA GLN A 888 5.31 17.66 -13.88
C GLN A 888 4.75 17.67 -15.31
N ALA A 889 4.58 18.87 -15.86
CA ALA A 889 4.01 19.05 -17.20
C ALA A 889 4.81 18.35 -18.32
N ASN A 890 6.13 18.20 -18.14
CA ASN A 890 7.01 17.47 -19.06
C ASN A 890 6.92 15.93 -18.94
N GLY A 891 6.09 15.40 -18.03
CA GLY A 891 5.92 13.97 -17.80
C GLY A 891 6.79 13.38 -16.68
N ALA A 892 7.69 14.16 -16.09
CA ALA A 892 8.51 13.68 -14.98
C ALA A 892 7.68 13.47 -13.71
N PHE A 893 7.70 12.27 -13.14
CA PHE A 893 7.24 12.06 -11.76
C PHE A 893 8.24 12.64 -10.76
N THR A 894 7.75 13.10 -9.62
CA THR A 894 8.54 13.70 -8.54
C THR A 894 9.15 12.66 -7.62
N ASP A 895 10.15 13.06 -6.84
CA ASP A 895 10.83 12.17 -5.90
C ASP A 895 9.98 11.85 -4.66
N VAL A 896 9.04 12.75 -4.30
CA VAL A 896 8.00 12.53 -3.29
C VAL A 896 6.62 12.91 -3.82
N ALA A 897 5.58 12.26 -3.31
CA ALA A 897 4.18 12.64 -3.52
C ALA A 897 3.39 12.63 -2.19
N PRO A 898 2.63 13.68 -1.85
CA PRO A 898 2.51 14.99 -2.51
C PRO A 898 3.84 15.74 -2.66
N ALA A 899 3.99 16.52 -3.74
CA ALA A 899 5.23 17.21 -4.08
C ALA A 899 5.45 18.47 -3.22
N VAL A 900 6.12 18.31 -2.07
CA VAL A 900 6.42 19.41 -1.13
C VAL A 900 7.90 19.82 -1.08
N ILE A 901 8.75 19.11 -1.83
CA ILE A 901 10.17 19.41 -2.02
C ILE A 901 10.52 19.42 -3.52
N ALA A 902 11.68 19.97 -3.87
CA ALA A 902 12.20 19.92 -5.24
C ALA A 902 12.76 18.53 -5.55
N GLY A 903 12.64 18.09 -6.81
CA GLY A 903 13.15 16.79 -7.28
C GLY A 903 12.14 16.08 -8.19
N SER A 904 12.61 15.61 -9.35
CA SER A 904 11.81 14.84 -10.31
C SER A 904 12.69 14.14 -11.33
N GLY A 905 12.12 13.16 -12.05
CA GLY A 905 12.81 12.52 -13.16
C GLY A 905 13.86 11.48 -12.76
N THR A 906 13.91 11.15 -11.46
CA THR A 906 14.94 10.30 -10.87
C THR A 906 14.64 8.82 -11.07
N ALA A 907 15.58 8.10 -11.67
CA ALA A 907 15.45 6.67 -11.93
C ALA A 907 15.44 5.85 -10.63
N GLY A 908 14.51 4.90 -10.52
CA GLY A 908 14.21 4.15 -9.30
C GLY A 908 13.13 4.79 -8.44
N TRP A 909 12.93 6.11 -8.54
CA TRP A 909 11.95 6.89 -7.77
C TRP A 909 10.71 7.19 -8.62
N GLY A 910 10.87 7.98 -9.69
CA GLY A 910 9.77 8.33 -10.59
C GLY A 910 9.11 7.11 -11.24
N ASP A 911 9.84 6.00 -11.37
CA ASP A 911 9.34 4.73 -11.89
C ASP A 911 8.22 4.10 -11.03
N ALA A 912 8.05 4.55 -9.79
CA ALA A 912 6.90 4.21 -8.93
C ALA A 912 5.56 4.40 -9.65
N GLY A 913 5.46 5.43 -10.49
CA GLY A 913 4.27 5.73 -11.30
C GLY A 913 3.91 4.63 -12.31
N THR A 914 4.81 3.69 -12.62
CA THR A 914 4.51 2.51 -13.44
C THR A 914 4.58 1.19 -12.65
N ILE A 915 5.45 1.12 -11.64
CA ILE A 915 5.66 -0.07 -10.81
C ILE A 915 4.44 -0.35 -9.90
N ILE A 916 3.88 0.68 -9.26
CA ILE A 916 2.74 0.51 -8.35
C ILE A 916 1.48 0.06 -9.11
N PRO A 917 1.04 0.72 -10.21
CA PRO A 917 -0.10 0.24 -11.00
C PRO A 917 0.07 -1.19 -11.51
N PHE A 918 1.27 -1.54 -11.98
CA PHE A 918 1.56 -2.90 -12.43
C PHE A 918 1.44 -3.90 -11.28
N THR A 919 1.98 -3.58 -10.10
CA THR A 919 1.91 -4.45 -8.91
C THR A 919 0.47 -4.64 -8.44
N LEU A 920 -0.33 -3.57 -8.41
CA LEU A 920 -1.75 -3.66 -8.05
C LEU A 920 -2.52 -4.59 -9.00
N TRP A 921 -2.28 -4.47 -10.30
CA TRP A 921 -2.83 -5.40 -11.28
C TRP A 921 -2.37 -6.84 -11.03
N GLN A 922 -1.09 -7.08 -10.80
CA GLN A 922 -0.58 -8.44 -10.58
C GLN A 922 -1.11 -9.08 -9.29
N ARG A 923 -1.26 -8.31 -8.19
CA ARG A 923 -1.63 -8.85 -6.87
C ARG A 923 -3.13 -8.92 -6.65
N PHE A 924 -3.88 -7.97 -7.20
CA PHE A 924 -5.31 -7.85 -6.96
C PHE A 924 -6.17 -8.10 -8.20
N GLY A 925 -5.56 -8.13 -9.39
CA GLY A 925 -6.25 -8.28 -10.67
C GLY A 925 -6.91 -6.99 -11.18
N ASP A 926 -6.62 -5.85 -10.53
CA ASP A 926 -7.29 -4.57 -10.81
C ASP A 926 -6.61 -3.81 -11.96
N LEU A 927 -7.35 -3.61 -13.05
CA LEU A 927 -6.93 -2.83 -14.21
C LEU A 927 -7.45 -1.38 -14.21
N THR A 928 -8.29 -0.98 -13.27
CA THR A 928 -8.86 0.38 -13.24
C THR A 928 -7.82 1.44 -12.93
N VAL A 929 -6.86 1.14 -12.04
CA VAL A 929 -5.72 2.02 -11.78
C VAL A 929 -4.91 2.20 -13.06
N VAL A 930 -4.72 1.12 -13.82
CA VAL A 930 -4.08 1.18 -15.14
C VAL A 930 -4.87 2.09 -16.08
N ASP A 931 -6.18 1.88 -16.21
CA ASP A 931 -7.03 2.65 -17.12
C ASP A 931 -7.07 4.14 -16.77
N LYS A 932 -7.21 4.48 -15.49
CA LYS A 932 -7.27 5.85 -14.98
C LYS A 932 -5.95 6.61 -15.19
N HIS A 933 -4.82 5.93 -14.97
CA HIS A 933 -3.50 6.58 -14.95
C HIS A 933 -2.64 6.30 -16.19
N PHE A 934 -3.17 5.61 -17.21
CA PHE A 934 -2.42 5.21 -18.41
C PHE A 934 -1.69 6.39 -19.08
N THR A 935 -2.35 7.55 -19.20
CA THR A 935 -1.75 8.74 -19.80
C THR A 935 -0.55 9.27 -18.99
N ALA A 936 -0.60 9.23 -17.66
CA ALA A 936 0.52 9.65 -16.81
C ALA A 936 1.71 8.70 -16.98
N MET A 937 1.44 7.39 -17.05
CA MET A 937 2.46 6.37 -17.28
C MET A 937 3.15 6.51 -18.65
N THR A 938 2.39 6.81 -19.72
CA THR A 938 2.97 7.03 -21.04
C THR A 938 3.83 8.30 -21.08
N LYS A 939 3.38 9.38 -20.44
CA LYS A 939 4.15 10.63 -20.32
C LYS A 939 5.48 10.42 -19.60
N TRP A 940 5.52 9.52 -18.60
CA TRP A 940 6.76 9.15 -17.93
C TRP A 940 7.75 8.47 -18.89
N VAL A 941 7.31 7.45 -19.62
CA VAL A 941 8.17 6.74 -20.56
C VAL A 941 8.62 7.64 -21.70
N ASP A 942 7.75 8.54 -22.16
CA ASP A 942 8.11 9.54 -23.18
C ASP A 942 9.11 10.57 -22.62
N TYR A 943 8.93 11.06 -21.39
CA TYR A 943 9.93 11.90 -20.70
C TYR A 943 11.30 11.21 -20.63
N LEU A 944 11.34 9.95 -20.23
CA LEU A 944 12.58 9.17 -20.14
C LEU A 944 13.28 9.07 -21.51
N ARG A 945 12.51 8.81 -22.57
CA ARG A 945 13.02 8.79 -23.95
C ARG A 945 13.58 10.15 -24.36
N ASP A 946 12.82 11.21 -24.12
CA ASP A 946 13.14 12.56 -24.60
C ASP A 946 14.32 13.19 -23.86
N THR A 947 14.67 12.65 -22.69
CA THR A 947 15.83 13.05 -21.88
C THR A 947 16.96 12.00 -21.89
N SER A 948 16.91 11.04 -22.82
CA SER A 948 18.00 10.12 -23.14
C SER A 948 18.81 10.61 -24.35
N GLY A 949 20.03 10.09 -24.51
CA GLY A 949 20.83 10.29 -25.71
C GLY A 949 20.18 9.68 -26.96
N SER A 950 20.69 10.04 -28.14
CA SER A 950 20.24 9.44 -29.41
C SER A 950 20.54 7.93 -29.51
N ASP A 951 21.47 7.45 -28.69
CA ASP A 951 21.80 6.04 -28.47
C ASP A 951 20.87 5.35 -27.46
N LEU A 952 19.86 6.06 -26.93
CA LEU A 952 18.92 5.62 -25.89
C LEU A 952 19.58 5.36 -24.53
N ILE A 953 20.81 5.81 -24.31
CA ILE A 953 21.43 5.79 -22.99
C ILE A 953 20.95 7.00 -22.19
N ARG A 954 20.45 6.75 -20.99
CA ARG A 954 20.01 7.80 -20.07
C ARG A 954 21.12 8.04 -19.06
N ASP A 955 21.77 9.20 -19.17
CA ASP A 955 22.80 9.65 -18.23
C ASP A 955 22.30 10.90 -17.51
N GLN A 956 21.65 10.68 -16.36
CA GLN A 956 21.05 11.72 -15.53
C GLN A 956 21.41 11.45 -14.07
N GLN A 957 21.47 12.52 -13.28
CA GLN A 957 21.71 12.40 -11.85
C GLN A 957 20.56 11.62 -11.18
N THR A 958 20.91 10.69 -10.29
CA THR A 958 19.99 9.95 -9.43
C THR A 958 20.57 9.81 -8.02
N PHE A 959 19.75 9.39 -7.06
CA PHE A 959 20.22 8.91 -5.76
C PHE A 959 21.05 7.62 -5.88
N GLY A 960 20.97 6.93 -7.02
CA GLY A 960 21.71 5.69 -7.30
C GLY A 960 21.16 4.51 -6.50
N ASP A 961 21.97 3.47 -6.33
CA ASP A 961 21.63 2.37 -5.42
C ASP A 961 21.82 2.84 -3.97
N TRP A 962 20.83 3.61 -3.49
CA TRP A 962 20.90 4.36 -2.25
C TRP A 962 21.21 3.44 -1.07
N LEU A 963 22.20 3.85 -0.25
CA LEU A 963 22.66 3.12 0.93
C LEU A 963 23.25 1.72 0.63
N ASN A 964 23.83 1.53 -0.56
CA ASN A 964 24.73 0.41 -0.82
C ASN A 964 25.96 0.43 0.12
N VAL A 965 26.62 -0.72 0.25
CA VAL A 965 27.81 -0.89 1.11
C VAL A 965 29.05 -0.93 0.24
N ASP A 966 29.64 0.24 0.01
CA ASP A 966 30.89 0.45 -0.74
C ASP A 966 30.92 -0.23 -2.14
N ASP A 967 29.77 -0.32 -2.82
CA ASP A 967 29.61 -1.02 -4.11
C ASP A 967 28.75 -0.22 -5.10
N ASN A 968 29.15 1.04 -5.32
CA ASN A 968 28.39 2.03 -6.08
C ASN A 968 28.20 1.63 -7.56
N THR A 969 26.97 1.29 -7.94
CA THR A 969 26.59 1.08 -9.35
C THR A 969 26.49 2.41 -10.09
N ALA A 970 27.06 2.48 -11.28
CA ALA A 970 27.05 3.70 -12.10
C ALA A 970 25.62 4.17 -12.46
N GLN A 971 25.42 5.49 -12.40
CA GLN A 971 24.10 6.11 -12.48
C GLN A 971 23.44 5.95 -13.86
N ASP A 972 24.20 6.11 -14.95
CA ASP A 972 23.73 5.90 -16.33
C ASP A 972 23.28 4.45 -16.59
N LEU A 973 23.88 3.47 -15.90
CA LEU A 973 23.42 2.07 -15.94
C LEU A 973 22.05 1.93 -15.27
N ILE A 974 21.90 2.46 -14.04
CA ILE A 974 20.63 2.44 -13.30
C ILE A 974 19.53 3.13 -14.12
N CYS A 975 19.80 4.34 -14.59
CA CYS A 975 18.88 5.16 -15.37
C CYS A 975 18.40 4.44 -16.64
N THR A 976 19.31 3.81 -17.38
CA THR A 976 18.97 3.08 -18.61
C THR A 976 18.21 1.77 -18.31
N ALA A 977 18.57 1.07 -17.23
CA ALA A 977 17.88 -0.15 -16.80
C ALA A 977 16.41 0.12 -16.43
N TYR A 978 16.16 1.14 -15.61
CA TYR A 978 14.80 1.54 -15.23
C TYR A 978 13.99 2.08 -16.41
N PHE A 979 14.63 2.77 -17.37
CA PHE A 979 13.95 3.17 -18.60
C PHE A 979 13.42 1.98 -19.40
N ALA A 980 14.25 0.95 -19.62
CA ALA A 980 13.80 -0.27 -20.28
C ALA A 980 12.66 -0.95 -19.50
N TRP A 981 12.76 -0.98 -18.17
CA TRP A 981 11.77 -1.59 -17.29
C TRP A 981 10.41 -0.88 -17.35
N SER A 982 10.38 0.44 -17.15
CA SER A 982 9.16 1.25 -17.22
C SER A 982 8.48 1.14 -18.59
N ALA A 983 9.24 1.18 -19.69
CA ALA A 983 8.70 0.96 -21.04
C ALA A 983 8.08 -0.45 -21.18
N ARG A 984 8.71 -1.48 -20.61
CA ARG A 984 8.18 -2.85 -20.63
C ARG A 984 6.90 -2.98 -19.81
N LEU A 985 6.84 -2.37 -18.62
CA LEU A 985 5.64 -2.40 -17.78
C LEU A 985 4.45 -1.74 -18.46
N VAL A 986 4.65 -0.55 -19.05
CA VAL A 986 3.61 0.16 -19.81
C VAL A 986 3.14 -0.67 -21.00
N SER A 987 4.06 -1.32 -21.74
CA SER A 987 3.70 -2.22 -22.83
C SER A 987 2.78 -3.36 -22.38
N ARG A 988 3.09 -4.01 -21.24
CA ARG A 988 2.28 -5.11 -20.69
C ARG A 988 0.90 -4.64 -20.23
N MET A 989 0.84 -3.51 -19.53
CA MET A 989 -0.40 -2.89 -19.09
C MET A 989 -1.27 -2.41 -20.26
N ALA A 990 -0.65 -1.91 -21.34
CA ALA A 990 -1.34 -1.56 -22.57
C ALA A 990 -1.99 -2.80 -23.21
N ALA A 991 -1.27 -3.92 -23.28
CA ALA A 991 -1.82 -5.17 -23.80
C ALA A 991 -3.00 -5.67 -22.96
N ALA A 992 -2.86 -5.66 -21.62
CA ALA A 992 -3.88 -6.12 -20.70
C ALA A 992 -5.18 -5.32 -20.74
N THR A 993 -5.11 -4.08 -21.22
CA THR A 993 -6.24 -3.17 -21.34
C THR A 993 -6.69 -2.93 -22.78
N GLY A 994 -6.24 -3.77 -23.73
CA GLY A 994 -6.66 -3.73 -25.13
C GLY A 994 -6.05 -2.60 -25.97
N ARG A 995 -5.02 -1.91 -25.49
CA ARG A 995 -4.29 -0.82 -26.18
C ARG A 995 -3.14 -1.38 -27.03
N SER A 996 -3.46 -2.21 -28.03
CA SER A 996 -2.47 -3.01 -28.79
C SER A 996 -1.40 -2.19 -29.52
N ALA A 997 -1.73 -0.99 -30.02
CA ALA A 997 -0.77 -0.13 -30.69
C ALA A 997 0.32 0.38 -29.72
N GLN A 998 -0.12 0.86 -28.55
CA GLN A 998 0.78 1.30 -27.47
C GLN A 998 1.59 0.12 -26.92
N ALA A 999 0.97 -1.06 -26.77
CA ALA A 999 1.66 -2.27 -26.34
C ALA A 999 2.86 -2.59 -27.25
N THR A 1000 2.64 -2.60 -28.56
CA THR A 1000 3.70 -2.80 -29.56
C THR A 1000 4.75 -1.70 -29.51
N ALA A 1001 4.35 -0.43 -29.51
CA ALA A 1001 5.27 0.70 -29.57
C ALA A 1001 6.23 0.76 -28.36
N TYR A 1002 5.69 0.67 -27.13
CA TYR A 1002 6.50 0.67 -25.91
C TYR A 1002 7.28 -0.63 -25.72
N GLY A 1003 6.76 -1.76 -26.22
CA GLY A 1003 7.48 -3.04 -26.23
C GLY A 1003 8.75 -2.96 -27.08
N GLN A 1004 8.64 -2.44 -28.30
CA GLN A 1004 9.78 -2.22 -29.19
C GLN A 1004 10.76 -1.18 -28.63
N LEU A 1005 10.27 -0.15 -27.96
CA LEU A 1005 11.13 0.81 -27.26
C LEU A 1005 11.95 0.11 -26.17
N ALA A 1006 11.30 -0.68 -25.31
CA ALA A 1006 11.98 -1.45 -24.27
C ALA A 1006 13.06 -2.38 -24.85
N ASP A 1007 12.77 -3.06 -25.97
CA ASP A 1007 13.74 -3.93 -26.66
C ASP A 1007 14.96 -3.16 -27.18
N ARG A 1008 14.75 -1.96 -27.75
CA ARG A 1008 15.84 -1.09 -28.23
C ARG A 1008 16.69 -0.55 -27.08
N VAL A 1009 16.07 -0.12 -25.98
CA VAL A 1009 16.80 0.36 -24.80
C VAL A 1009 17.59 -0.78 -24.17
N ALA A 1010 17.02 -1.99 -24.07
CA ALA A 1010 17.76 -3.18 -23.60
C ALA A 1010 18.96 -3.51 -24.52
N ALA A 1011 18.83 -3.34 -25.84
CA ALA A 1011 19.95 -3.50 -26.76
C ALA A 1011 21.04 -2.44 -26.58
N ALA A 1012 20.67 -1.18 -26.35
CA ALA A 1012 21.61 -0.10 -26.03
C ALA A 1012 22.32 -0.38 -24.70
N PHE A 1013 21.57 -0.80 -23.67
CA PHE A 1013 22.10 -1.19 -22.36
C PHE A 1013 23.19 -2.26 -22.50
N ARG A 1014 22.91 -3.35 -23.23
CA ARG A 1014 23.89 -4.42 -23.43
C ARG A 1014 25.16 -3.93 -24.11
N THR A 1015 25.01 -3.17 -25.19
CA THR A 1015 26.13 -2.62 -25.95
C THR A 1015 27.03 -1.74 -25.07
N ARG A 1016 26.43 -0.97 -24.17
CA ARG A 1016 27.15 0.02 -23.35
C ARG A 1016 27.75 -0.55 -22.06
N PHE A 1017 27.08 -1.52 -21.43
CA PHE A 1017 27.34 -1.92 -20.06
C PHE A 1017 27.67 -3.40 -19.86
N VAL A 1018 27.58 -4.25 -20.90
CA VAL A 1018 27.76 -5.70 -20.75
C VAL A 1018 28.83 -6.20 -21.70
N THR A 1019 29.83 -6.91 -21.18
CA THR A 1019 30.88 -7.56 -21.98
C THR A 1019 30.43 -8.93 -22.49
N ASP A 1020 31.17 -9.49 -23.46
CA ASP A 1020 30.87 -10.79 -24.08
C ASP A 1020 30.86 -11.98 -23.10
N ASP A 1021 31.57 -11.87 -21.97
CA ASP A 1021 31.58 -12.89 -20.92
C ASP A 1021 30.48 -12.69 -19.86
N GLY A 1022 29.58 -11.72 -20.06
CA GLY A 1022 28.49 -11.40 -19.16
C GLY A 1022 28.87 -10.55 -17.95
N THR A 1023 30.07 -9.95 -17.92
CA THR A 1023 30.42 -8.94 -16.90
C THR A 1023 29.57 -7.69 -17.13
N VAL A 1024 28.83 -7.28 -16.10
CA VAL A 1024 28.14 -5.99 -16.11
C VAL A 1024 29.11 -4.92 -15.59
N ARG A 1025 29.11 -3.74 -16.20
CA ARG A 1025 30.03 -2.63 -15.91
C ARG A 1025 30.13 -2.38 -14.40
N ASP A 1026 31.34 -2.06 -13.95
CA ASP A 1026 31.73 -1.83 -12.55
C ASP A 1026 31.63 -3.07 -11.63
N ASN A 1027 31.11 -4.19 -12.15
CA ASN A 1027 31.06 -5.49 -11.45
C ASN A 1027 30.44 -5.36 -10.04
N THR A 1028 29.34 -4.61 -9.93
CA THR A 1028 28.59 -4.38 -8.68
C THR A 1028 27.46 -5.39 -8.52
N GLN A 1029 27.05 -5.72 -7.28
CA GLN A 1029 25.94 -6.67 -7.07
C GLN A 1029 24.65 -6.13 -7.71
N THR A 1030 24.33 -4.86 -7.47
CA THR A 1030 23.13 -4.22 -8.02
C THR A 1030 23.14 -4.15 -9.54
N GLY A 1031 24.28 -3.88 -10.19
CA GLY A 1031 24.40 -3.90 -11.64
C GLY A 1031 23.95 -5.25 -12.25
N TYR A 1032 24.42 -6.37 -11.68
CA TYR A 1032 23.96 -7.71 -12.10
C TYR A 1032 22.50 -7.95 -11.78
N VAL A 1033 22.05 -7.56 -10.59
CA VAL A 1033 20.65 -7.74 -10.17
C VAL A 1033 19.70 -7.03 -11.13
N LEU A 1034 19.95 -5.77 -11.48
CA LEU A 1034 19.11 -5.01 -12.42
C LEU A 1034 19.13 -5.63 -13.82
N ALA A 1035 20.32 -6.02 -14.32
CA ALA A 1035 20.45 -6.63 -15.64
C ALA A 1035 19.67 -7.96 -15.77
N LEU A 1036 19.67 -8.77 -14.71
CA LEU A 1036 18.95 -10.05 -14.66
C LEU A 1036 17.46 -9.87 -14.37
N ALA A 1037 17.10 -9.07 -13.37
CA ALA A 1037 15.72 -8.86 -12.93
C ALA A 1037 14.85 -8.16 -13.98
N PHE A 1038 15.43 -7.22 -14.74
CA PHE A 1038 14.75 -6.49 -15.82
C PHE A 1038 14.91 -7.15 -17.20
N GLU A 1039 15.45 -8.37 -17.24
CA GLU A 1039 15.54 -9.18 -18.47
C GLU A 1039 16.33 -8.49 -19.60
N LEU A 1040 17.41 -7.78 -19.25
CA LEU A 1040 18.18 -6.98 -20.21
C LEU A 1040 19.18 -7.82 -21.02
N LEU A 1041 19.51 -9.03 -20.52
CA LEU A 1041 20.51 -9.92 -21.09
C LEU A 1041 19.90 -10.96 -22.06
N PRO A 1042 20.61 -11.36 -23.14
CA PRO A 1042 20.22 -12.50 -23.94
C PRO A 1042 20.38 -13.79 -23.12
N SER A 1043 19.64 -14.84 -23.49
CA SER A 1043 19.66 -16.13 -22.78
C SER A 1043 21.07 -16.72 -22.61
N SER A 1044 21.98 -16.48 -23.55
CA SER A 1044 23.37 -16.94 -23.50
C SER A 1044 24.20 -16.30 -22.38
N LEU A 1045 23.85 -15.07 -21.95
CA LEU A 1045 24.60 -14.32 -20.93
C LEU A 1045 23.95 -14.35 -19.54
N VAL A 1046 22.71 -14.84 -19.42
CA VAL A 1046 21.99 -14.92 -18.15
C VAL A 1046 22.74 -15.76 -17.12
N ARG A 1047 23.15 -16.99 -17.48
CA ARG A 1047 23.86 -17.87 -16.54
C ARG A 1047 25.26 -17.33 -16.18
N PRO A 1048 26.11 -16.90 -17.14
CA PRO A 1048 27.39 -16.26 -16.83
C PRO A 1048 27.29 -15.06 -15.89
N ALA A 1049 26.32 -14.15 -16.10
CA ALA A 1049 26.11 -13.00 -15.23
C ALA A 1049 25.66 -13.40 -13.81
N ALA A 1050 24.75 -14.39 -13.70
CA ALA A 1050 24.30 -14.90 -12.41
C ALA A 1050 25.42 -15.60 -11.63
N ASP A 1051 26.29 -16.36 -12.31
CA ASP A 1051 27.47 -16.98 -11.70
C ASP A 1051 28.46 -15.94 -11.17
N LYS A 1052 28.67 -14.83 -11.91
CA LYS A 1052 29.50 -13.70 -11.45
C LYS A 1052 28.89 -12.98 -10.24
N LEU A 1053 27.58 -12.76 -10.22
CA LEU A 1053 26.89 -12.21 -9.04
C LEU A 1053 27.09 -13.11 -7.81
N ALA A 1054 26.89 -14.42 -7.95
CA ALA A 1054 27.10 -15.37 -6.87
C ALA A 1054 28.57 -15.41 -6.39
N ALA A 1055 29.52 -15.34 -7.32
CA ALA A 1055 30.94 -15.26 -7.00
C ALA A 1055 31.30 -13.97 -6.24
N LYS A 1056 30.67 -12.83 -6.59
CA LYS A 1056 30.87 -11.56 -5.87
C LYS A 1056 30.37 -11.65 -4.43
N VAL A 1057 29.19 -12.23 -4.21
CA VAL A 1057 28.68 -12.50 -2.85
C VAL A 1057 29.61 -13.45 -2.09
N ALA A 1058 30.18 -14.46 -2.76
CA ALA A 1058 31.14 -15.36 -2.12
C ALA A 1058 32.45 -14.67 -1.74
N ALA A 1059 32.92 -13.71 -2.55
CA ALA A 1059 34.12 -12.92 -2.26
C ALA A 1059 33.96 -11.99 -1.05
N THR A 1060 32.72 -11.63 -0.69
CA THR A 1060 32.37 -10.87 0.52
C THR A 1060 31.87 -11.78 1.64
N ASP A 1061 32.31 -13.05 1.69
CA ASP A 1061 31.94 -14.03 2.72
C ASP A 1061 30.41 -14.18 2.94
N GLY A 1062 29.65 -14.11 1.85
CA GLY A 1062 28.19 -14.21 1.90
C GLY A 1062 27.45 -12.93 2.23
N HIS A 1063 28.15 -11.79 2.36
CA HIS A 1063 27.52 -10.50 2.58
C HIS A 1063 26.97 -9.88 1.28
N LEU A 1064 25.78 -9.30 1.39
CA LEU A 1064 25.26 -8.39 0.38
C LEU A 1064 26.05 -7.07 0.37
N SER A 1065 26.01 -6.35 -0.74
CA SER A 1065 26.51 -4.96 -0.83
C SER A 1065 25.47 -4.00 -1.43
N VAL A 1066 24.27 -4.50 -1.71
CA VAL A 1066 23.19 -3.76 -2.38
C VAL A 1066 22.55 -2.71 -1.47
N GLY A 1067 22.09 -1.63 -2.09
CA GLY A 1067 21.20 -0.63 -1.51
C GLY A 1067 19.73 -0.87 -1.90
N PHE A 1068 18.94 0.20 -1.92
CA PHE A 1068 17.50 0.16 -2.12
C PHE A 1068 17.06 -0.42 -3.47
N LEU A 1069 17.82 -0.17 -4.54
CA LEU A 1069 17.41 -0.59 -5.89
C LEU A 1069 17.81 -2.03 -6.19
N GLY A 1070 18.79 -2.58 -5.46
CA GLY A 1070 19.20 -3.98 -5.59
C GLY A 1070 18.50 -4.96 -4.63
N VAL A 1071 18.15 -4.51 -3.42
CA VAL A 1071 17.74 -5.41 -2.32
C VAL A 1071 16.49 -6.24 -2.61
N GLU A 1072 15.48 -5.67 -3.27
CA GLU A 1072 14.23 -6.39 -3.61
C GLU A 1072 14.51 -7.65 -4.45
N ASN A 1073 15.45 -7.54 -5.40
CA ASN A 1073 15.65 -8.54 -6.43
C ASN A 1073 16.90 -9.41 -6.22
N LEU A 1074 17.78 -9.09 -5.27
CA LEU A 1074 19.02 -9.85 -5.02
C LEU A 1074 18.77 -11.34 -4.75
N LEU A 1075 17.99 -11.68 -3.72
CA LEU A 1075 17.71 -13.08 -3.37
C LEU A 1075 16.86 -13.78 -4.43
N PRO A 1076 15.79 -13.15 -4.97
CA PRO A 1076 15.02 -13.75 -6.06
C PRO A 1076 15.87 -14.12 -7.29
N VAL A 1077 16.75 -13.21 -7.75
CA VAL A 1077 17.62 -13.44 -8.91
C VAL A 1077 18.58 -14.59 -8.64
N LEU A 1078 19.27 -14.62 -7.49
CA LEU A 1078 20.16 -15.72 -7.14
C LEU A 1078 19.43 -17.07 -7.15
N ALA A 1079 18.28 -17.16 -6.47
CA ALA A 1079 17.53 -18.40 -6.39
C ALA A 1079 16.97 -18.86 -7.76
N ASP A 1080 16.42 -17.94 -8.54
CA ASP A 1080 15.87 -18.21 -9.87
C ASP A 1080 16.94 -18.67 -10.87
N HIS A 1081 18.19 -18.28 -10.67
CA HIS A 1081 19.31 -18.65 -11.54
C HIS A 1081 20.22 -19.74 -10.97
N GLY A 1082 19.73 -20.54 -10.02
CA GLY A 1082 20.40 -21.76 -9.54
C GLY A 1082 21.42 -21.55 -8.42
N HIS A 1083 21.37 -20.41 -7.73
CA HIS A 1083 22.22 -20.04 -6.60
C HIS A 1083 21.40 -19.89 -5.30
N VAL A 1084 20.45 -20.79 -5.08
CA VAL A 1084 19.56 -20.75 -3.90
C VAL A 1084 20.31 -20.84 -2.57
N GLU A 1085 21.38 -21.62 -2.50
CA GLU A 1085 22.23 -21.70 -1.29
C GLU A 1085 22.93 -20.36 -1.01
N THR A 1086 23.38 -19.65 -2.04
CA THR A 1086 23.94 -18.30 -1.89
C THR A 1086 22.87 -17.32 -1.39
N ALA A 1087 21.64 -17.42 -1.89
CA ALA A 1087 20.54 -16.57 -1.40
C ALA A 1087 20.24 -16.83 0.09
N TYR A 1088 20.20 -18.10 0.53
CA TYR A 1088 20.01 -18.43 1.94
C TYR A 1088 21.19 -18.00 2.82
N ARG A 1089 22.42 -18.10 2.31
CA ARG A 1089 23.60 -17.61 3.03
C ARG A 1089 23.50 -16.11 3.33
N ILE A 1090 23.04 -15.31 2.37
CA ILE A 1090 22.79 -13.87 2.60
C ILE A 1090 21.63 -13.68 3.59
N LEU A 1091 20.51 -14.38 3.42
CA LEU A 1091 19.33 -14.25 4.27
C LEU A 1091 19.62 -14.54 5.75
N LEU A 1092 20.47 -15.52 6.01
CA LEU A 1092 20.84 -15.97 7.35
C LEU A 1092 22.11 -15.28 7.89
N GLN A 1093 22.68 -14.32 7.15
CA GLN A 1093 23.91 -13.63 7.53
C GLN A 1093 23.69 -12.78 8.79
N ARG A 1094 24.48 -13.05 9.82
CA ARG A 1094 24.45 -12.37 11.13
C ARG A 1094 25.47 -11.25 11.26
N GLY A 1095 26.54 -11.26 10.46
CA GLY A 1095 27.53 -10.17 10.43
C GLY A 1095 27.05 -8.95 9.65
N PHE A 1096 27.74 -7.82 9.82
CA PHE A 1096 27.51 -6.62 9.00
C PHE A 1096 28.13 -6.76 7.60
N PRO A 1097 27.43 -6.34 6.53
CA PRO A 1097 26.01 -5.98 6.48
C PRO A 1097 25.09 -7.20 6.40
N GLY A 1098 23.89 -7.11 6.99
CA GLY A 1098 22.87 -8.15 6.92
C GLY A 1098 21.64 -7.88 7.78
N TRP A 1099 20.52 -8.54 7.49
CA TRP A 1099 19.31 -8.44 8.33
C TRP A 1099 19.52 -9.10 9.70
N GLY A 1100 20.27 -10.20 9.74
CA GLY A 1100 20.63 -10.85 11.01
C GLY A 1100 21.41 -9.94 11.94
N TYR A 1101 22.30 -9.12 11.37
CA TYR A 1101 23.01 -8.10 12.11
C TYR A 1101 22.06 -7.08 12.77
N MET A 1102 21.11 -6.50 12.02
CA MET A 1102 20.13 -5.57 12.60
C MET A 1102 19.36 -6.20 13.77
N ILE A 1103 18.92 -7.45 13.60
CA ILE A 1103 18.16 -8.19 14.61
C ILE A 1103 19.01 -8.47 15.85
N ASP A 1104 20.27 -8.86 15.68
CA ASP A 1104 21.20 -9.10 16.80
C ASP A 1104 21.53 -7.82 17.57
N GLN A 1105 21.42 -6.66 16.92
CA GLN A 1105 21.49 -5.34 17.56
C GLN A 1105 20.15 -4.89 18.21
N GLY A 1106 19.13 -5.74 18.23
CA GLY A 1106 17.85 -5.48 18.91
C GLY A 1106 16.77 -4.80 18.06
N ALA A 1107 16.93 -4.79 16.74
CA ALA A 1107 15.93 -4.22 15.84
C ALA A 1107 14.55 -4.90 15.99
N THR A 1108 13.50 -4.08 15.99
CA THR A 1108 12.08 -4.52 15.97
C THR A 1108 11.32 -4.07 14.73
N THR A 1109 12.02 -3.33 13.87
CA THR A 1109 11.62 -2.79 12.57
C THR A 1109 12.83 -2.90 11.64
N ILE A 1110 12.65 -2.65 10.35
CA ILE A 1110 13.78 -2.53 9.42
C ILE A 1110 14.38 -1.12 9.55
N TRP A 1111 15.70 -1.02 9.47
CA TRP A 1111 16.41 0.26 9.55
C TRP A 1111 16.62 0.87 8.16
N GLU A 1112 16.87 2.17 8.10
CA GLU A 1112 17.23 2.88 6.86
C GLU A 1112 18.59 2.41 6.33
N ARG A 1113 19.57 2.27 7.23
CA ARG A 1113 20.94 1.84 6.91
C ARG A 1113 21.22 0.42 7.42
N TRP A 1114 22.07 -0.30 6.69
CA TRP A 1114 22.61 -1.59 7.13
C TRP A 1114 23.38 -1.52 8.46
N ASP A 1115 23.98 -0.36 8.76
CA ASP A 1115 24.78 -0.04 9.95
C ASP A 1115 24.18 1.12 10.77
N GLY A 1116 22.85 1.19 10.90
CA GLY A 1116 22.22 2.24 11.71
C GLY A 1116 22.80 2.30 13.14
N ILE A 1117 23.11 1.14 13.69
CA ILE A 1117 24.12 0.94 14.74
C ILE A 1117 25.36 0.30 14.08
N ARG A 1118 26.53 0.93 14.23
CA ARG A 1118 27.80 0.42 13.69
C ARG A 1118 28.31 -0.77 14.50
N PRO A 1119 29.23 -1.58 13.94
CA PRO A 1119 29.77 -2.75 14.64
C PRO A 1119 30.45 -2.45 15.99
N ASP A 1120 30.88 -1.21 16.21
CA ASP A 1120 31.46 -0.75 17.49
C ASP A 1120 30.42 -0.28 18.52
N GLY A 1121 29.13 -0.35 18.19
CA GLY A 1121 28.00 0.09 19.01
C GLY A 1121 27.66 1.58 18.91
N SER A 1122 28.42 2.36 18.14
CA SER A 1122 28.10 3.78 17.88
C SER A 1122 26.94 3.92 16.88
N PHE A 1123 26.14 4.99 17.02
CA PHE A 1123 25.12 5.30 16.02
C PHE A 1123 25.73 5.92 14.77
N ASN A 1124 25.14 5.61 13.61
CA ASN A 1124 25.49 6.27 12.36
C ASN A 1124 25.11 7.76 12.36
N ASP A 1125 25.51 8.48 11.31
CA ASP A 1125 25.27 9.92 11.17
C ASP A 1125 23.79 10.28 11.43
N PRO A 1126 23.49 11.05 12.51
CA PRO A 1126 22.12 11.41 12.86
C PRO A 1126 21.42 12.28 11.80
N GLY A 1127 22.17 12.89 10.86
CA GLY A 1127 21.58 13.61 9.74
C GLY A 1127 20.69 12.74 8.83
N MET A 1128 20.93 11.43 8.80
CA MET A 1128 20.09 10.45 8.09
C MET A 1128 20.33 9.04 8.65
N ASN A 1129 19.66 8.72 9.75
CA ASN A 1129 19.73 7.40 10.40
C ASN A 1129 18.42 7.02 11.10
N SER A 1130 17.44 6.59 10.31
CA SER A 1130 16.16 6.06 10.81
C SER A 1130 16.27 4.59 11.23
N PHE A 1131 15.64 4.23 12.34
CA PHE A 1131 15.50 2.83 12.78
C PHE A 1131 14.13 2.23 12.37
N ASN A 1132 13.39 2.89 11.48
CA ASN A 1132 12.07 2.45 11.02
C ASN A 1132 11.82 2.85 9.55
N HIS A 1133 12.38 2.06 8.64
CA HIS A 1133 12.33 2.26 7.20
C HIS A 1133 12.00 0.93 6.52
N TYR A 1134 11.02 0.86 5.62
CA TYR A 1134 10.62 -0.44 5.05
C TYR A 1134 11.43 -0.87 3.81
N GLY A 1135 12.20 0.02 3.16
CA GLY A 1135 12.84 -0.23 1.87
C GLY A 1135 13.71 -1.50 1.83
N LEU A 1136 14.60 -1.68 2.82
CA LEU A 1136 15.46 -2.87 2.95
C LEU A 1136 14.67 -4.13 3.38
N GLY A 1137 13.39 -3.98 3.71
CA GLY A 1137 12.46 -5.06 4.07
C GLY A 1137 11.78 -5.71 2.86
N SER A 1138 12.06 -5.26 1.64
CA SER A 1138 11.50 -5.81 0.39
C SER A 1138 11.84 -7.29 0.13
N VAL A 1139 12.78 -7.86 0.91
CA VAL A 1139 13.03 -9.30 0.97
C VAL A 1139 11.79 -10.11 1.41
N GLY A 1140 10.80 -9.49 2.05
CA GLY A 1140 9.56 -10.17 2.44
C GLY A 1140 8.87 -10.90 1.29
N ASP A 1141 8.84 -10.32 0.08
CA ASP A 1141 8.29 -10.97 -1.11
C ASP A 1141 9.02 -12.29 -1.46
N PHE A 1142 10.35 -12.35 -1.26
CA PHE A 1142 11.12 -13.59 -1.41
C PHE A 1142 10.71 -14.65 -0.36
N LEU A 1143 10.45 -14.22 0.88
CA LEU A 1143 9.99 -15.11 1.95
C LEU A 1143 8.66 -15.77 1.57
N TYR A 1144 7.66 -15.01 1.14
CA TYR A 1144 6.36 -15.57 0.74
C TYR A 1144 6.47 -16.46 -0.51
N ARG A 1145 7.11 -15.97 -1.57
CA ARG A 1145 7.07 -16.61 -2.91
C ARG A 1145 8.06 -17.73 -3.12
N GLN A 1146 9.22 -17.69 -2.45
CA GLN A 1146 10.29 -18.65 -2.70
C GLN A 1146 10.55 -19.54 -1.49
N VAL A 1147 10.66 -18.97 -0.28
CA VAL A 1147 10.80 -19.80 0.93
C VAL A 1147 9.49 -20.54 1.21
N GLY A 1148 8.38 -19.80 1.31
CA GLY A 1148 7.03 -20.36 1.47
C GLY A 1148 6.48 -20.97 0.18
N GLY A 1149 6.93 -20.46 -0.97
CA GLY A 1149 6.58 -21.00 -2.28
C GLY A 1149 5.27 -20.49 -2.87
N LEU A 1150 4.55 -19.55 -2.24
CA LEU A 1150 3.22 -19.11 -2.66
C LEU A 1150 3.30 -17.79 -3.44
N GLY A 1151 2.87 -17.79 -4.70
CA GLY A 1151 2.78 -16.56 -5.49
C GLY A 1151 1.74 -16.63 -6.61
N PRO A 1152 1.46 -15.50 -7.28
CA PRO A 1152 0.58 -15.50 -8.44
C PRO A 1152 1.30 -16.11 -9.65
N ALA A 1153 0.62 -16.98 -10.39
CA ALA A 1153 1.00 -17.38 -11.76
C ALA A 1153 0.27 -16.53 -12.82
N GLY A 1154 -0.83 -15.87 -12.42
CA GLY A 1154 -1.57 -14.89 -13.22
C GLY A 1154 -2.11 -13.76 -12.34
N PRO A 1155 -2.52 -12.63 -12.95
CA PRO A 1155 -2.98 -11.46 -12.21
C PRO A 1155 -4.11 -11.78 -11.21
N GLY A 1156 -4.02 -11.21 -10.01
CA GLY A 1156 -5.02 -11.39 -8.96
C GLY A 1156 -5.10 -12.80 -8.38
N TYR A 1157 -4.11 -13.67 -8.62
CA TYR A 1157 -4.12 -15.08 -8.24
C TYR A 1157 -5.24 -15.90 -8.91
N ALA A 1158 -5.72 -15.47 -10.08
CA ALA A 1158 -6.62 -16.29 -10.92
C ALA A 1158 -5.98 -17.67 -11.23
N SER A 1159 -4.65 -17.69 -11.29
CA SER A 1159 -3.83 -18.89 -11.19
C SER A 1159 -2.68 -18.69 -10.21
N LEU A 1160 -2.31 -19.76 -9.51
CA LEU A 1160 -1.30 -19.76 -8.46
C LEU A 1160 -0.04 -20.49 -8.92
N ARG A 1161 1.11 -20.03 -8.43
CA ARG A 1161 2.38 -20.76 -8.46
C ARG A 1161 2.68 -21.23 -7.04
N ILE A 1162 2.92 -22.53 -6.89
CA ILE A 1162 3.34 -23.14 -5.64
C ILE A 1162 4.67 -23.86 -5.86
N ALA A 1163 5.77 -23.17 -5.58
CA ALA A 1163 7.11 -23.68 -5.84
C ALA A 1163 8.06 -23.32 -4.68
N PRO A 1164 7.88 -23.93 -3.49
CA PRO A 1164 8.77 -23.69 -2.37
C PRO A 1164 10.19 -24.18 -2.68
N ARG A 1165 11.19 -23.49 -2.14
CA ARG A 1165 12.61 -23.81 -2.29
C ARG A 1165 13.25 -24.01 -0.90
N PRO A 1166 13.09 -25.20 -0.27
CA PRO A 1166 13.80 -25.54 0.96
C PRO A 1166 15.31 -25.34 0.81
N GLY A 1167 15.97 -24.84 1.85
CA GLY A 1167 17.41 -24.56 1.86
C GLY A 1167 17.84 -23.87 3.16
N GLY A 1168 19.14 -23.56 3.30
CA GLY A 1168 19.65 -22.82 4.46
C GLY A 1168 19.45 -23.50 5.82
N GLY A 1169 19.27 -24.83 5.84
CA GLY A 1169 18.98 -25.60 7.06
C GLY A 1169 17.53 -25.52 7.54
N LEU A 1170 16.63 -24.86 6.80
CA LEU A 1170 15.20 -24.83 7.14
C LEU A 1170 14.56 -26.22 7.03
N THR A 1171 13.80 -26.59 8.06
CA THR A 1171 13.05 -27.85 8.09
C THR A 1171 11.56 -27.65 7.82
N SER A 1172 11.05 -26.43 7.88
CA SER A 1172 9.65 -26.14 7.52
C SER A 1172 9.42 -24.67 7.21
N ALA A 1173 8.44 -24.39 6.34
CA ALA A 1173 7.84 -23.06 6.21
C ALA A 1173 6.36 -23.16 5.85
N VAL A 1174 5.60 -22.13 6.26
CA VAL A 1174 4.17 -21.96 5.99
C VAL A 1174 3.97 -20.55 5.44
N SER A 1175 3.30 -20.46 4.30
CA SER A 1175 2.84 -19.22 3.68
C SER A 1175 1.36 -19.34 3.38
N THR A 1176 0.57 -18.38 3.86
CA THR A 1176 -0.87 -18.26 3.55
C THR A 1176 -1.16 -16.87 3.02
N TYR A 1177 -2.16 -16.76 2.14
CA TYR A 1177 -2.61 -15.48 1.60
C TYR A 1177 -4.10 -15.51 1.25
N ALA A 1178 -4.86 -14.52 1.73
CA ALA A 1178 -6.23 -14.28 1.33
C ALA A 1178 -6.27 -13.58 -0.04
N THR A 1179 -6.38 -14.38 -1.10
CA THR A 1179 -6.50 -13.88 -2.47
C THR A 1179 -7.90 -13.27 -2.70
N PRO A 1180 -8.10 -12.51 -3.80
CA PRO A 1180 -9.44 -12.12 -4.25
C PRO A 1180 -10.41 -13.28 -4.48
N TYR A 1181 -9.92 -14.52 -4.59
CA TYR A 1181 -10.71 -15.74 -4.81
C TYR A 1181 -10.88 -16.59 -3.54
N GLY A 1182 -10.28 -16.20 -2.41
CA GLY A 1182 -10.28 -16.98 -1.16
C GLY A 1182 -8.87 -17.34 -0.67
N SER A 1183 -8.79 -18.15 0.39
CA SER A 1183 -7.52 -18.47 1.06
C SER A 1183 -6.68 -19.46 0.25
N ALA A 1184 -5.42 -19.09 0.00
CA ALA A 1184 -4.41 -19.97 -0.58
C ALA A 1184 -3.31 -20.26 0.44
N SER A 1185 -2.71 -21.46 0.36
CA SER A 1185 -1.62 -21.83 1.27
C SER A 1185 -0.59 -22.77 0.64
N SER A 1186 0.67 -22.59 1.03
CA SER A 1186 1.77 -23.52 0.80
C SER A 1186 2.48 -23.78 2.13
N SER A 1187 2.52 -25.05 2.56
CA SER A 1187 3.11 -25.47 3.83
C SER A 1187 3.96 -26.71 3.61
N TRP A 1188 5.27 -26.58 3.75
CA TRP A 1188 6.19 -27.70 3.59
C TRP A 1188 6.96 -28.02 4.88
N SER A 1189 7.35 -29.28 5.01
CA SER A 1189 8.22 -29.75 6.09
C SER A 1189 9.14 -30.88 5.59
N VAL A 1190 10.34 -30.94 6.15
CA VAL A 1190 11.33 -31.99 5.93
C VAL A 1190 11.63 -32.65 7.27
N SER A 1191 11.47 -33.97 7.34
CA SER A 1191 11.82 -34.79 8.51
C SER A 1191 12.54 -36.06 8.05
N GLY A 1192 13.78 -36.24 8.48
CA GLY A 1192 14.68 -37.22 7.89
C GLY A 1192 14.86 -36.96 6.39
N ASN A 1193 14.76 -38.00 5.56
CA ASN A 1193 14.85 -37.90 4.09
C ASN A 1193 13.47 -37.75 3.41
N ARG A 1194 12.46 -37.22 4.11
CA ARG A 1194 11.08 -37.13 3.59
C ARG A 1194 10.57 -35.69 3.64
N LEU A 1195 10.20 -35.19 2.47
CA LEU A 1195 9.46 -33.95 2.28
C LEU A 1195 7.95 -34.22 2.35
N LYS A 1196 7.21 -33.33 2.99
CA LYS A 1196 5.75 -33.24 2.91
C LYS A 1196 5.35 -31.81 2.53
N LEU A 1197 4.53 -31.65 1.50
CA LEU A 1197 4.01 -30.36 1.03
C LEU A 1197 2.48 -30.37 1.04
N HIS A 1198 1.88 -29.47 1.82
CA HIS A 1198 0.46 -29.20 1.89
C HIS A 1198 0.11 -27.95 1.06
N VAL A 1199 -0.95 -28.08 0.27
CA VAL A 1199 -1.37 -27.05 -0.68
C VAL A 1199 -2.87 -26.80 -0.56
N THR A 1200 -3.26 -25.52 -0.51
CA THR A 1200 -4.66 -25.09 -0.65
C THR A 1200 -4.79 -24.18 -1.87
N VAL A 1201 -5.72 -24.53 -2.75
CA VAL A 1201 -6.06 -23.79 -3.98
C VAL A 1201 -7.50 -23.31 -3.86
N PRO A 1202 -7.78 -21.98 -3.86
CA PRO A 1202 -9.13 -21.43 -3.76
C PRO A 1202 -10.08 -21.92 -4.86
N VAL A 1203 -11.39 -21.95 -4.57
CA VAL A 1203 -12.45 -22.26 -5.54
C VAL A 1203 -12.34 -21.34 -6.77
N SER A 1204 -12.62 -21.90 -7.96
CA SER A 1204 -12.45 -21.25 -9.27
C SER A 1204 -11.03 -20.86 -9.68
N THR A 1205 -10.02 -21.21 -8.90
CA THR A 1205 -8.61 -21.02 -9.28
C THR A 1205 -7.93 -22.37 -9.51
N PHE A 1206 -6.70 -22.32 -10.01
CA PHE A 1206 -5.83 -23.48 -10.20
C PHE A 1206 -4.40 -23.13 -9.84
N ALA A 1207 -3.59 -24.13 -9.52
CA ALA A 1207 -2.19 -23.96 -9.21
C ALA A 1207 -1.28 -24.77 -10.14
N THR A 1208 -0.14 -24.21 -10.49
CA THR A 1208 1.02 -24.98 -10.95
C THR A 1208 1.93 -25.20 -9.76
N VAL A 1209 2.18 -26.47 -9.43
CA VAL A 1209 2.95 -26.90 -8.26
C VAL A 1209 4.25 -27.55 -8.67
N THR A 1210 5.36 -27.07 -8.12
CA THR A 1210 6.68 -27.71 -8.22
C THR A 1210 7.02 -28.31 -6.86
N VAL A 1211 7.12 -29.63 -6.78
CA VAL A 1211 7.53 -30.32 -5.56
C VAL A 1211 9.05 -30.24 -5.41
N PRO A 1212 9.60 -29.68 -4.32
CA PRO A 1212 11.04 -29.50 -4.18
C PRO A 1212 11.73 -30.82 -3.83
N THR A 1213 12.12 -31.59 -4.84
CA THR A 1213 12.86 -32.84 -4.65
C THR A 1213 13.95 -33.00 -5.71
N PRO A 1214 15.13 -33.54 -5.34
CA PRO A 1214 16.14 -33.95 -6.31
C PRO A 1214 15.78 -35.26 -7.04
N ARG A 1215 14.72 -35.96 -6.59
CA ARG A 1215 14.26 -37.25 -7.13
C ARG A 1215 12.79 -37.17 -7.55
N PRO A 1216 12.48 -36.58 -8.73
CA PRO A 1216 11.12 -36.45 -9.22
C PRO A 1216 10.31 -37.75 -9.25
N GLU A 1217 10.97 -38.89 -9.45
CA GLU A 1217 10.39 -40.23 -9.44
C GLU A 1217 9.89 -40.68 -8.05
N SER A 1218 10.36 -40.03 -6.98
CA SER A 1218 9.95 -40.33 -5.61
C SER A 1218 8.65 -39.64 -5.19
N VAL A 1219 8.12 -38.74 -6.02
CA VAL A 1219 6.94 -37.94 -5.67
C VAL A 1219 5.70 -38.82 -5.64
N VAL A 1220 5.07 -38.88 -4.47
CA VAL A 1220 3.71 -39.38 -4.29
C VAL A 1220 2.78 -38.18 -4.35
N ALA A 1221 2.12 -38.01 -5.49
CA ALA A 1221 1.17 -36.95 -5.78
C ALA A 1221 -0.27 -37.38 -5.45
N PRO A 1222 -1.17 -36.44 -5.07
CA PRO A 1222 -2.59 -36.73 -4.93
C PRO A 1222 -3.21 -37.11 -6.27
N ALA A 1223 -4.35 -37.83 -6.25
CA ALA A 1223 -4.98 -38.36 -7.45
C ALA A 1223 -5.48 -37.28 -8.45
N GLN A 1224 -5.66 -36.06 -7.97
CA GLN A 1224 -6.11 -34.89 -8.71
C GLN A 1224 -4.95 -34.12 -9.39
N ALA A 1225 -3.70 -34.41 -9.02
CA ALA A 1225 -2.54 -33.76 -9.61
C ALA A 1225 -2.29 -34.31 -11.01
N VAL A 1226 -2.32 -33.44 -12.01
CA VAL A 1226 -2.00 -33.80 -13.39
C VAL A 1226 -0.55 -33.43 -13.68
N PRO A 1227 0.31 -34.38 -14.07
CA PRO A 1227 1.70 -34.06 -14.37
C PRO A 1227 1.84 -33.00 -15.46
N ALA A 1228 2.81 -32.10 -15.27
CA ALA A 1228 3.19 -31.04 -16.20
C ALA A 1228 4.70 -31.07 -16.52
N GLY A 1229 5.38 -32.14 -16.11
CA GLY A 1229 6.82 -32.33 -16.23
C GLY A 1229 7.41 -32.99 -14.97
N PRO A 1230 8.73 -33.22 -14.91
CA PRO A 1230 9.39 -33.79 -13.74
C PRO A 1230 9.08 -32.97 -12.47
N ALA A 1231 8.46 -33.60 -11.46
CA ALA A 1231 8.04 -32.98 -10.19
C ALA A 1231 7.12 -31.74 -10.32
N ASN A 1232 6.53 -31.51 -11.50
CA ASN A 1232 5.63 -30.39 -11.78
C ASN A 1232 4.22 -30.91 -12.04
N TYR A 1233 3.21 -30.25 -11.46
CA TYR A 1233 1.82 -30.68 -11.52
C TYR A 1233 0.86 -29.50 -11.67
N HIS A 1234 -0.22 -29.68 -12.43
CA HIS A 1234 -1.41 -28.85 -12.34
C HIS A 1234 -2.32 -29.37 -11.24
N LEU A 1235 -2.83 -28.46 -10.40
CA LEU A 1235 -3.81 -28.73 -9.37
C LEU A 1235 -5.05 -27.86 -9.56
N PRO A 1236 -6.25 -28.46 -9.58
CA PRO A 1236 -7.50 -27.72 -9.49
C PRO A 1236 -7.74 -27.20 -8.05
N ALA A 1237 -8.81 -26.43 -7.84
CA ALA A 1237 -9.24 -25.98 -6.51
C ALA A 1237 -9.40 -27.15 -5.51
N GLY A 1238 -8.92 -26.97 -4.27
CA GLY A 1238 -9.00 -27.96 -3.20
C GLY A 1238 -7.80 -27.97 -2.24
N HIS A 1239 -7.72 -29.03 -1.42
CA HIS A 1239 -6.65 -29.23 -0.44
C HIS A 1239 -5.88 -30.52 -0.74
N TYR A 1240 -4.56 -30.42 -0.83
CA TYR A 1240 -3.71 -31.48 -1.36
C TYR A 1240 -2.47 -31.71 -0.51
N THR A 1241 -1.95 -32.94 -0.57
CA THR A 1241 -0.68 -33.31 0.08
C THR A 1241 0.19 -34.06 -0.91
N PHE A 1242 1.43 -33.62 -1.04
CA PHE A 1242 2.51 -34.32 -1.73
C PHE A 1242 3.50 -34.85 -0.71
N THR A 1243 4.12 -36.00 -1.01
CA THR A 1243 5.33 -36.44 -0.30
C THR A 1243 6.39 -36.84 -1.30
N ALA A 1244 7.66 -36.59 -0.97
CA ALA A 1244 8.79 -36.96 -1.82
C ALA A 1244 10.03 -37.27 -0.96
N ALA A 1245 11.07 -37.84 -1.57
CA ALA A 1245 12.39 -37.79 -0.97
C ALA A 1245 12.85 -36.33 -0.91
N ALA A 1246 13.33 -35.90 0.26
CA ALA A 1246 13.93 -34.57 0.43
C ALA A 1246 15.32 -34.52 -0.20
#